data_AF-A0A1M7YLX1-F1
#
_entry.id   AF-A0A1M7YLX1-F1
#
_cell.length_a   1.000
_cell.length_b   1.000
_cell.length_c   1.000
_cell.angle_alpha   90.00
_cell.angle_beta   90.00
_cell.angle_gamma   90.00
#
_symmetry.space_group_name_H-M   'P 1'
#
loop_
_entity.id
_entity.type
_entity.pdbx_description
1 polymer ?
#
loop_
_entity_poly.entity_id
_entity_poly.type
_entity_poly.pdbx_seq_one_letter_code
_entity_poly.pdbx_strand_id
1 'polypeptide(L)'
;MFSDNDKISLRQFTRLLVFDLFSVSGLIIPNLAAASSGRDGILAICLGTLYAFIYGYLILILCKQTGGRYLNYCDDNFGRFVTFFVAIPYIVKLFLCLVFSARIFGQVINQTLLADTDNRIIILFLLMVSAYSASKGMEVRARITEIIYFLVMVPIVLFLLLGIRKVDPANLTPLFTESMKDIGAGSYLILLTFSALEMMIFAVPMIHYRKSDIKKGKKMYNYAARAITITGILDILMYVVTMGLLGRKETADKLWSAISIFQMVKLPGGLVQRQDAFILSIWLLSIFTLTGALFYYLSYISGHILKLSNRNYLLVPLILLVFGVAVIPIDTEQFFYYFRRYMMYIGMPQSLIIPLLVACTGKLKKFINKKAVVNTVFAFIVAAGAVSLTGCSDMTEIEDRNFIQAVGIDAKGKDMIEVYYILPDLKVLTKQAAEDPKRLKLAFADKDFSEVEEDYSLENNKRLDFSQLKAIILGDGISKSKDKMNAFLTYVENKYELGRNTPVFLAEGKAGDIMDLNSDIEGGIGDYLAQLSRINLRNNGIKEIDAGDLILARNEGNRTVILPMLHADDKKMRVSGVGIYSEGAVGFYANKEESDFIYFSCGFGKNKVLYLPEDDKSNLPKYVIKINRITRTMEFREDNGKPYLDMIVEGSASIQKGLEKKEDRAKNSDIEKIEEECNAYVRENIAKTIKSICMDGKLDYMNLYPMTGYRKRSLWLDYKGRQADFLTNLSINLKVDFHIE
;
A
#
# COMPACT_ATOMS: atom_id res chain seq x y z
N MET A 1 10.35 -19.90 -38.91
CA MET A 1 10.05 -21.25 -38.39
C MET A 1 10.91 -21.46 -37.15
N PHE A 2 10.34 -21.26 -35.96
CA PHE A 2 11.07 -21.48 -34.71
C PHE A 2 10.95 -22.96 -34.36
N SER A 3 12.07 -23.69 -34.29
CA SER A 3 12.04 -25.10 -33.89
C SER A 3 11.56 -25.22 -32.44
N ASP A 4 10.52 -26.03 -32.20
CA ASP A 4 10.10 -26.48 -30.88
C ASP A 4 11.23 -27.28 -30.22
N ASN A 5 12.17 -26.59 -29.56
CA ASN A 5 13.36 -27.20 -28.98
C ASN A 5 13.47 -27.01 -27.47
N ASP A 6 12.43 -26.43 -26.85
CA ASP A 6 12.34 -26.15 -25.42
C ASP A 6 13.53 -25.31 -24.90
N LYS A 7 14.16 -24.51 -25.78
CA LYS A 7 15.29 -23.65 -25.45
C LYS A 7 14.90 -22.19 -25.24
N ILE A 8 15.49 -21.56 -24.23
CA ILE A 8 15.29 -20.15 -23.90
C ILE A 8 16.59 -19.36 -23.88
N SER A 9 16.53 -18.06 -24.16
CA SER A 9 17.69 -17.17 -24.06
C SER A 9 18.01 -16.80 -22.59
N LEU A 10 19.24 -16.35 -22.34
CA LEU A 10 19.66 -15.80 -21.04
C LEU A 10 18.82 -14.59 -20.58
N ARG A 11 18.36 -13.78 -21.54
CA ARG A 11 17.49 -12.63 -21.29
C ARG A 11 16.10 -13.09 -20.83
N GLN A 12 15.52 -14.08 -21.51
CA GLN A 12 14.25 -14.69 -21.13
C GLN A 12 14.33 -15.36 -19.76
N PHE A 13 15.42 -16.08 -19.49
CA PHE A 13 15.68 -16.66 -18.17
C PHE A 13 15.69 -15.62 -17.05
N THR A 14 16.35 -14.48 -17.26
CA THR A 14 16.37 -13.39 -16.25
C THR A 14 14.97 -12.89 -15.95
N ARG A 15 14.14 -12.68 -16.98
CA ARG A 15 12.78 -12.16 -16.82
C ARG A 15 11.84 -13.15 -16.14
N LEU A 16 11.96 -14.44 -16.49
CA LEU A 16 11.26 -15.51 -15.80
C LEU A 16 11.59 -15.48 -14.31
N LEU A 17 12.89 -15.42 -13.98
CA LEU A 17 13.32 -15.33 -12.58
C LEU A 17 12.82 -14.07 -11.87
N VAL A 18 12.80 -12.90 -12.54
CA VAL A 18 12.27 -11.68 -11.90
C VAL A 18 10.82 -11.87 -11.45
N PHE A 19 9.96 -12.46 -12.30
CA PHE A 19 8.58 -12.76 -11.88
C PHE A 19 8.49 -13.92 -10.90
N ASP A 20 9.22 -15.00 -11.12
CA ASP A 20 9.21 -16.14 -10.19
C ASP A 20 9.58 -15.71 -8.76
N LEU A 21 10.37 -14.63 -8.59
CA LEU A 21 10.72 -14.03 -7.30
C LEU A 21 9.75 -12.92 -6.87
N PHE A 22 9.49 -11.92 -7.74
CA PHE A 22 8.78 -10.69 -7.38
C PHE A 22 7.27 -10.87 -7.21
N SER A 23 6.65 -11.83 -7.93
CA SER A 23 5.18 -11.93 -8.02
C SER A 23 4.48 -12.03 -6.68
N VAL A 24 5.02 -12.78 -5.72
CA VAL A 24 4.41 -12.90 -4.38
C VAL A 24 5.18 -12.09 -3.34
N SER A 25 6.48 -11.89 -3.54
CA SER A 25 7.31 -11.09 -2.63
C SER A 25 6.84 -9.64 -2.56
N GLY A 26 6.43 -9.06 -3.68
CA GLY A 26 5.97 -7.67 -3.74
C GLY A 26 4.76 -7.39 -2.84
N LEU A 27 3.86 -8.37 -2.64
CA LEU A 27 2.73 -8.21 -1.72
C LEU A 27 3.11 -8.39 -0.25
N ILE A 28 3.94 -9.41 0.01
CA ILE A 28 4.10 -9.95 1.36
C ILE A 28 5.30 -9.29 2.08
N ILE A 29 6.36 -8.92 1.36
CA ILE A 29 7.57 -8.37 1.98
C ILE A 29 7.32 -7.10 2.78
N PRO A 30 6.50 -6.13 2.32
CA PRO A 30 6.23 -4.93 3.12
C PRO A 30 5.73 -5.29 4.53
N ASN A 31 4.75 -6.20 4.60
CA ASN A 31 4.23 -6.71 5.87
C ASN A 31 5.30 -7.46 6.68
N LEU A 32 5.99 -8.42 6.08
CA LEU A 32 7.01 -9.22 6.80
C LEU A 32 8.13 -8.35 7.36
N ALA A 33 8.61 -7.39 6.59
CA ALA A 33 9.69 -6.51 6.98
C ALA A 33 9.26 -5.55 8.10
N ALA A 34 8.04 -4.99 8.04
CA ALA A 34 7.51 -4.12 9.09
C ALA A 34 7.18 -4.89 10.39
N ALA A 35 6.56 -6.06 10.27
CA ALA A 35 6.18 -6.89 11.41
C ALA A 35 7.38 -7.47 12.15
N SER A 36 8.45 -7.84 11.43
CA SER A 36 9.67 -8.38 12.05
C SER A 36 10.66 -7.30 12.48
N SER A 37 10.86 -6.27 11.67
CA SER A 37 11.99 -5.33 11.80
C SER A 37 11.54 -3.87 11.82
N GLY A 38 10.25 -3.57 12.02
CA GLY A 38 9.75 -2.21 12.20
C GLY A 38 10.19 -1.28 11.08
N ARG A 39 10.83 -0.16 11.44
CA ARG A 39 11.42 0.82 10.50
C ARG A 39 12.73 0.36 9.88
N ASP A 40 13.38 -0.63 10.49
CA ASP A 40 14.61 -1.27 10.01
C ASP A 40 14.35 -2.39 9.01
N GLY A 41 13.11 -2.52 8.51
CA GLY A 41 12.74 -3.46 7.47
C GLY A 41 13.60 -3.35 6.20
N ILE A 42 14.08 -2.15 5.85
CA ILE A 42 15.03 -1.96 4.74
C ILE A 42 16.30 -2.78 4.94
N LEU A 43 16.84 -2.81 6.17
CA LEU A 43 18.04 -3.59 6.50
C LEU A 43 17.76 -5.08 6.41
N ALA A 44 16.59 -5.53 6.87
CA ALA A 44 16.16 -6.92 6.74
C ALA A 44 16.02 -7.34 5.27
N ILE A 45 15.49 -6.48 4.40
CA ILE A 45 15.37 -6.74 2.95
C ILE A 45 16.74 -6.80 2.28
N CYS A 46 17.63 -5.85 2.59
CA CYS A 46 19.00 -5.86 2.10
C CYS A 46 19.75 -7.14 2.50
N LEU A 47 19.65 -7.54 3.77
CA LEU A 47 20.31 -8.74 4.28
C LEU A 47 19.68 -10.02 3.72
N GLY A 48 18.35 -10.08 3.59
CA GLY A 48 17.64 -11.20 2.95
C GLY A 48 18.01 -11.35 1.48
N THR A 49 18.12 -10.23 0.75
CA THR A 49 18.59 -10.20 -0.64
C THR A 49 20.07 -10.64 -0.74
N LEU A 50 20.91 -10.24 0.21
CA LEU A 50 22.29 -10.73 0.30
C LEU A 50 22.33 -12.25 0.48
N TYR A 51 21.50 -12.81 1.35
CA TYR A 51 21.35 -14.26 1.49
C TYR A 51 20.84 -14.92 0.20
N ALA A 52 19.95 -14.25 -0.55
CA ALA A 52 19.50 -14.75 -1.85
C ALA A 52 20.64 -14.81 -2.89
N PHE A 53 21.59 -13.85 -2.89
CA PHE A 53 22.78 -13.94 -3.74
C PHE A 53 23.67 -15.15 -3.38
N ILE A 54 23.87 -15.40 -2.09
CA ILE A 54 24.62 -16.57 -1.61
C ILE A 54 23.90 -17.86 -2.02
N TYR A 55 22.59 -17.91 -1.79
CA TYR A 55 21.76 -19.05 -2.15
C TYR A 55 21.80 -19.33 -3.67
N GLY A 56 21.59 -18.31 -4.50
CA GLY A 56 21.68 -18.43 -5.95
C GLY A 56 23.07 -18.86 -6.43
N TYR A 57 24.14 -18.41 -5.77
CA TYR A 57 25.50 -18.86 -6.08
C TYR A 57 25.71 -20.34 -5.74
N LEU A 58 25.22 -20.81 -4.59
CA LEU A 58 25.25 -22.22 -4.19
C LEU A 58 24.52 -23.08 -5.24
N ILE A 59 23.31 -22.69 -5.62
CA ILE A 59 22.52 -23.37 -6.65
C ILE A 59 23.28 -23.49 -7.98
N LEU A 60 24.07 -22.48 -8.37
CA LEU A 60 24.86 -22.55 -9.59
C LEU A 60 26.09 -23.45 -9.50
N ILE A 61 26.74 -23.53 -8.34
CA ILE A 61 27.81 -24.52 -8.11
C ILE A 61 27.24 -25.93 -8.35
N LEU A 62 26.05 -26.19 -7.82
CA LEU A 62 25.35 -27.46 -7.97
C LEU A 62 24.98 -27.76 -9.43
N CYS A 63 24.50 -26.74 -10.15
CA CYS A 63 24.22 -26.85 -11.59
C CYS A 63 25.50 -27.20 -12.38
N LYS A 64 26.64 -26.61 -12.04
CA LYS A 64 27.93 -26.93 -12.69
C LYS A 64 28.36 -28.36 -12.43
N GLN A 65 28.28 -28.81 -11.18
CA GLN A 65 28.71 -30.15 -10.78
C GLN A 65 27.86 -31.25 -11.43
N THR A 66 26.56 -31.02 -11.55
CA THR A 66 25.63 -31.96 -12.20
C THR A 66 25.61 -31.87 -13.73
N GLY A 67 26.48 -31.06 -14.33
CA GLY A 67 26.49 -30.82 -15.77
C GLY A 67 25.19 -30.22 -16.31
N GLY A 68 24.42 -29.55 -15.44
CA GLY A 68 23.14 -28.93 -15.75
C GLY A 68 21.96 -29.91 -15.89
N ARG A 69 22.11 -31.20 -15.55
CA ARG A 69 21.03 -32.20 -15.63
C ARG A 69 20.82 -32.89 -14.28
N TYR A 70 20.34 -32.15 -13.29
CA TYR A 70 20.29 -32.57 -11.89
C TYR A 70 19.61 -33.93 -11.64
N LEU A 71 18.38 -34.13 -12.13
CA LEU A 71 17.66 -35.40 -11.91
C LEU A 71 18.34 -36.59 -12.60
N ASN A 72 18.86 -36.40 -13.81
CA ASN A 72 19.62 -37.44 -14.51
C ASN A 72 20.94 -37.73 -13.82
N TYR A 73 21.62 -36.71 -13.29
CA TYR A 73 22.82 -36.90 -12.50
C TYR A 73 22.53 -37.75 -11.26
N CYS A 74 21.40 -37.53 -10.58
CA CYS A 74 20.98 -38.37 -9.47
C CYS A 74 20.73 -39.82 -9.90
N ASP A 75 20.05 -40.03 -11.04
CA ASP A 75 19.83 -41.36 -11.60
C ASP A 75 21.15 -42.08 -11.91
N ASP A 76 22.08 -41.39 -12.56
CA ASP A 76 23.36 -41.93 -13.00
C ASP A 76 24.29 -42.28 -11.82
N ASN A 77 24.25 -41.50 -10.72
CA ASN A 77 25.17 -41.67 -9.58
C ASN A 77 24.60 -42.48 -8.42
N PHE A 78 23.31 -42.32 -8.08
CA PHE A 78 22.70 -42.94 -6.90
C PHE A 78 21.66 -44.01 -7.27
N GLY A 79 21.26 -44.06 -8.54
CA GLY A 79 20.21 -44.94 -9.02
C GLY A 79 18.81 -44.40 -8.74
N ARG A 80 17.87 -44.78 -9.61
CA ARG A 80 16.49 -44.27 -9.65
C ARG A 80 15.72 -44.30 -8.33
N PHE A 81 15.94 -45.32 -7.51
CA PHE A 81 15.26 -45.44 -6.22
C PHE A 81 15.64 -44.29 -5.27
N VAL A 82 16.92 -43.90 -5.25
CA VAL A 82 17.36 -42.76 -4.44
C VAL A 82 16.89 -41.45 -5.06
N THR A 83 16.95 -41.31 -6.40
CA THR A 83 16.41 -40.13 -7.12
C THR A 83 14.95 -39.87 -6.80
N PHE A 84 14.13 -40.93 -6.68
CA PHE A 84 12.73 -40.83 -6.27
C PHE A 84 12.57 -40.12 -4.91
N PHE A 85 13.32 -40.53 -3.88
CA PHE A 85 13.29 -39.89 -2.56
C PHE A 85 13.90 -38.48 -2.57
N VAL A 86 14.90 -38.24 -3.41
CA VAL A 86 15.45 -36.88 -3.61
C VAL A 86 14.42 -35.96 -4.25
N ALA A 87 13.60 -36.45 -5.17
CA ALA A 87 12.61 -35.66 -5.90
C ALA A 87 11.35 -35.34 -5.10
N ILE A 88 10.91 -36.23 -4.19
CA ILE A 88 9.67 -36.04 -3.40
C ILE A 88 9.63 -34.70 -2.65
N PRO A 89 10.68 -34.30 -1.89
CA PRO A 89 10.68 -33.02 -1.18
C PRO A 89 10.45 -31.81 -2.11
N TYR A 90 11.02 -31.82 -3.32
CA TYR A 90 10.77 -30.78 -4.33
C TYR A 90 9.32 -30.81 -4.82
N ILE A 91 8.77 -32.00 -5.08
CA ILE A 91 7.37 -32.17 -5.51
C ILE A 91 6.42 -31.61 -4.44
N VAL A 92 6.61 -31.98 -3.18
CA VAL A 92 5.78 -31.52 -2.05
C VAL A 92 5.86 -30.00 -1.91
N LYS A 93 7.07 -29.43 -1.95
CA LYS A 93 7.27 -27.99 -1.84
C LYS A 93 6.59 -27.24 -2.99
N LEU A 94 6.84 -27.65 -4.24
CA LEU A 94 6.26 -27.00 -5.42
C LEU A 94 4.74 -27.13 -5.43
N PHE A 95 4.19 -28.25 -4.98
CA PHE A 95 2.75 -28.41 -4.80
C PHE A 95 2.19 -27.44 -3.76
N LEU A 96 2.81 -27.32 -2.58
CA LEU A 96 2.38 -26.37 -1.56
C LEU A 96 2.52 -24.91 -2.02
N CYS A 97 3.60 -24.56 -2.72
CA CYS A 97 3.76 -23.24 -3.33
C CYS A 97 2.69 -22.95 -4.39
N LEU A 98 2.27 -23.96 -5.16
CA LEU A 98 1.22 -23.84 -6.17
C LEU A 98 -0.17 -23.64 -5.54
N VAL A 99 -0.47 -24.38 -4.46
CA VAL A 99 -1.68 -24.15 -3.66
C VAL A 99 -1.66 -22.74 -3.06
N PHE A 100 -0.52 -22.31 -2.52
CA PHE A 100 -0.35 -20.98 -1.95
C PHE A 100 -0.55 -19.88 -3.00
N SER A 101 0.08 -19.98 -4.17
CA SER A 101 -0.08 -18.98 -5.23
C SER A 101 -1.51 -18.89 -5.74
N ALA A 102 -2.21 -20.02 -5.87
CA ALA A 102 -3.60 -20.07 -6.30
C ALA A 102 -4.55 -19.44 -5.27
N ARG A 103 -4.38 -19.76 -3.97
CA ARG A 103 -5.16 -19.16 -2.88
C ARG A 103 -4.97 -17.65 -2.80
N ILE A 104 -3.71 -17.18 -2.85
CA ILE A 104 -3.40 -15.76 -2.81
C ILE A 104 -4.09 -15.03 -3.96
N PHE A 105 -3.97 -15.56 -5.17
CA PHE A 105 -4.58 -14.94 -6.34
C PHE A 105 -6.10 -14.82 -6.20
N GLY A 106 -6.76 -15.91 -5.82
CA GLY A 106 -8.21 -15.94 -5.64
C GLY A 106 -8.67 -14.96 -4.57
N GLN A 107 -7.99 -14.95 -3.43
CA GLN A 107 -8.31 -14.04 -2.34
C GLN A 107 -8.10 -12.58 -2.71
N VAL A 108 -6.97 -12.24 -3.33
CA VAL A 108 -6.69 -10.86 -3.72
C VAL A 108 -7.74 -10.38 -4.71
N ILE A 109 -8.09 -11.18 -5.72
CA ILE A 109 -9.13 -10.82 -6.69
C ILE A 109 -10.49 -10.66 -6.00
N ASN A 110 -10.90 -11.63 -5.17
CA ASN A 110 -12.18 -11.58 -4.49
C ASN A 110 -12.26 -10.36 -3.56
N GLN A 111 -11.22 -10.06 -2.79
CA GLN A 111 -11.23 -8.93 -1.85
C GLN A 111 -11.11 -7.53 -2.49
N THR A 112 -10.77 -7.43 -3.78
CA THR A 112 -10.43 -6.12 -4.39
C THR A 112 -11.11 -5.82 -5.73
N LEU A 113 -11.31 -6.85 -6.56
CA LEU A 113 -11.81 -6.70 -7.93
C LEU A 113 -13.21 -7.29 -8.10
N LEU A 114 -13.44 -8.50 -7.56
CA LEU A 114 -14.61 -9.32 -7.81
C LEU A 114 -15.17 -9.92 -6.50
N ALA A 115 -15.65 -9.07 -5.59
CA ALA A 115 -16.15 -9.52 -4.27
C ALA A 115 -17.35 -10.45 -4.35
N ASP A 116 -18.24 -10.22 -5.31
CA ASP A 116 -19.46 -11.03 -5.48
C ASP A 116 -19.19 -12.34 -6.25
N THR A 117 -17.98 -12.56 -6.77
CA THR A 117 -17.66 -13.80 -7.50
C THR A 117 -17.10 -14.85 -6.55
N ASP A 118 -17.64 -16.08 -6.61
CA ASP A 118 -17.10 -17.20 -5.84
C ASP A 118 -15.61 -17.40 -6.13
N ASN A 119 -14.80 -17.30 -5.07
CA ASN A 119 -13.36 -17.49 -5.08
C ASN A 119 -12.93 -18.81 -5.77
N ARG A 120 -13.74 -19.87 -5.66
CA ARG A 120 -13.49 -21.16 -6.31
C ARG A 120 -13.43 -21.03 -7.83
N ILE A 121 -14.34 -20.24 -8.42
CA ILE A 121 -14.37 -20.02 -9.87
C ILE A 121 -13.08 -19.30 -10.30
N ILE A 122 -12.69 -18.26 -9.57
CA ILE A 122 -11.47 -17.49 -9.83
C ILE A 122 -10.23 -18.40 -9.79
N ILE A 123 -10.10 -19.23 -8.75
CA ILE A 123 -9.00 -20.19 -8.60
C ILE A 123 -9.00 -21.19 -9.75
N LEU A 124 -10.15 -21.77 -10.10
CA LEU A 124 -10.25 -22.77 -11.16
C LEU A 124 -9.80 -22.21 -12.52
N PHE A 125 -10.24 -21.00 -12.89
CA PHE A 125 -9.81 -20.34 -14.12
C PHE A 125 -8.30 -20.07 -14.14
N LEU A 126 -7.73 -19.57 -13.04
CA LEU A 126 -6.28 -19.40 -12.93
C LEU A 126 -5.55 -20.72 -13.18
N LEU A 127 -5.97 -21.81 -12.51
CA LEU A 127 -5.33 -23.11 -12.62
C LEU A 127 -5.41 -23.65 -14.04
N MET A 128 -6.57 -23.56 -14.71
CA MET A 128 -6.75 -23.99 -16.09
C MET A 128 -5.83 -23.24 -17.07
N VAL A 129 -5.83 -21.91 -17.01
CA VAL A 129 -5.02 -21.08 -17.92
C VAL A 129 -3.51 -21.26 -17.65
N SER A 130 -3.12 -21.37 -16.37
CA SER A 130 -1.72 -21.60 -15.97
C SER A 130 -1.22 -22.98 -16.40
N ALA A 131 -2.03 -24.03 -16.22
CA ALA A 131 -1.70 -25.37 -16.67
C ALA A 131 -1.65 -25.46 -18.20
N TYR A 132 -2.55 -24.78 -18.91
CA TYR A 132 -2.49 -24.68 -20.36
C TYR A 132 -1.19 -24.04 -20.84
N SER A 133 -0.77 -22.92 -20.21
CA SER A 133 0.52 -22.29 -20.48
C SER A 133 1.69 -23.26 -20.25
N ALA A 134 1.69 -23.98 -19.13
CA ALA A 134 2.71 -24.97 -18.80
C ALA A 134 2.78 -26.14 -19.80
N SER A 135 1.63 -26.55 -20.37
CA SER A 135 1.54 -27.66 -21.33
C SER A 135 2.31 -27.40 -22.64
N LYS A 136 2.53 -26.13 -22.99
CA LYS A 136 3.18 -25.71 -24.25
C LYS A 136 4.70 -25.65 -24.18
N GLY A 137 5.29 -25.95 -23.03
CA GLY A 137 6.75 -26.00 -22.88
C GLY A 137 7.39 -24.72 -22.35
N MET A 138 8.70 -24.79 -22.13
CA MET A 138 9.48 -23.70 -21.51
C MET A 138 9.64 -22.51 -22.47
N GLU A 139 9.75 -22.79 -23.76
CA GLU A 139 9.89 -21.78 -24.81
C GLU A 139 8.65 -20.87 -24.89
N VAL A 140 7.46 -21.46 -24.90
CA VAL A 140 6.20 -20.70 -24.94
C VAL A 140 6.02 -19.90 -23.65
N ARG A 141 6.30 -20.51 -22.48
CA ARG A 141 6.30 -19.79 -21.19
C ARG A 141 7.22 -18.57 -21.22
N ALA A 142 8.45 -18.72 -21.70
CA ALA A 142 9.41 -17.63 -21.81
C ALA A 142 8.94 -16.48 -22.71
N ARG A 143 8.30 -16.80 -23.85
CA ARG A 143 7.74 -15.78 -24.76
C ARG A 143 6.57 -15.03 -24.14
N ILE A 144 5.66 -15.75 -23.48
CA ILE A 144 4.52 -15.15 -22.75
C ILE A 144 5.05 -14.22 -21.66
N THR A 145 5.97 -14.70 -20.83
CA THR A 145 6.59 -13.88 -19.77
C THR A 145 7.35 -12.69 -20.34
N GLU A 146 7.99 -12.80 -21.50
CA GLU A 146 8.68 -11.68 -22.14
C GLU A 146 7.74 -10.55 -22.56
N ILE A 147 6.53 -10.87 -23.02
CA ILE A 147 5.47 -9.89 -23.33
C ILE A 147 4.91 -9.29 -22.04
N ILE A 148 4.54 -10.13 -21.07
CA ILE A 148 3.99 -9.70 -19.78
C ILE A 148 5.03 -8.86 -19.00
N TYR A 149 6.32 -9.12 -19.18
CA TYR A 149 7.40 -8.43 -18.47
C TYR A 149 7.27 -6.91 -18.54
N PHE A 150 7.19 -6.34 -19.74
CA PHE A 150 7.09 -4.89 -19.89
C PHE A 150 5.72 -4.36 -19.49
N LEU A 151 4.66 -5.14 -19.77
CA LEU A 151 3.30 -4.80 -19.41
C LEU A 151 3.13 -4.63 -17.90
N VAL A 152 3.84 -5.42 -17.09
CA VAL A 152 3.76 -5.39 -15.63
C VAL A 152 4.80 -4.45 -15.03
N MET A 153 6.06 -4.55 -15.46
CA MET A 153 7.16 -3.81 -14.84
C MET A 153 7.06 -2.30 -15.05
N VAL A 154 6.65 -1.84 -16.23
CA VAL A 154 6.58 -0.40 -16.52
C VAL A 154 5.52 0.30 -15.66
N PRO A 155 4.25 -0.16 -15.61
CA PRO A 155 3.25 0.44 -14.73
C PRO A 155 3.63 0.38 -13.25
N ILE A 156 4.18 -0.74 -12.77
CA ILE A 156 4.56 -0.88 -11.35
C ILE A 156 5.67 0.10 -10.99
N VAL A 157 6.74 0.19 -11.79
CA VAL A 157 7.85 1.10 -11.50
C VAL A 157 7.38 2.56 -11.55
N LEU A 158 6.59 2.94 -12.56
CA LEU A 158 6.02 4.29 -12.64
C LEU A 158 5.13 4.59 -11.43
N PHE A 159 4.29 3.64 -11.05
CA PHE A 159 3.41 3.76 -9.90
C PHE A 159 4.20 3.94 -8.59
N LEU A 160 5.25 3.15 -8.36
CA LEU A 160 6.11 3.29 -7.19
C LEU A 160 6.85 4.62 -7.18
N LEU A 161 7.34 5.11 -8.32
CA LEU A 161 7.97 6.44 -8.42
C LEU A 161 7.00 7.58 -8.08
N LEU A 162 5.72 7.45 -8.45
CA LEU A 162 4.68 8.39 -8.03
C LEU A 162 4.38 8.27 -6.53
N GLY A 163 4.35 7.03 -6.00
CA GLY A 163 4.17 6.76 -4.58
C GLY A 163 5.26 7.38 -3.71
N ILE A 164 6.52 7.33 -4.13
CA ILE A 164 7.65 7.93 -3.40
C ILE A 164 7.45 9.43 -3.13
N ARG A 165 6.78 10.16 -4.03
CA ARG A 165 6.52 11.60 -3.83
C ARG A 165 5.53 11.89 -2.69
N LYS A 166 4.74 10.89 -2.29
CA LYS A 166 3.78 10.96 -1.18
C LYS A 166 4.31 10.38 0.13
N VAL A 167 5.50 9.76 0.11
CA VAL A 167 6.10 9.14 1.29
C VAL A 167 6.38 10.21 2.34
N ASP A 168 5.96 9.94 3.58
CA ASP A 168 6.37 10.73 4.72
C ASP A 168 7.66 10.15 5.35
N PRO A 169 8.79 10.88 5.33
CA PRO A 169 10.05 10.41 5.90
C PRO A 169 9.98 10.05 7.39
N ALA A 170 9.07 10.67 8.15
CA ALA A 170 8.91 10.36 9.58
C ALA A 170 8.43 8.93 9.83
N ASN A 171 7.75 8.31 8.85
CA ASN A 171 7.31 6.93 8.96
C ASN A 171 8.48 5.94 8.80
N LEU A 172 9.50 6.31 8.02
CA LEU A 172 10.67 5.47 7.72
C LEU A 172 11.83 5.66 8.71
N THR A 173 11.76 6.66 9.59
CA THR A 173 12.88 7.10 10.42
C THR A 173 12.52 7.17 11.92
N PRO A 174 13.49 7.13 12.83
CA PRO A 174 14.91 6.85 12.58
C PRO A 174 15.17 5.38 12.25
N LEU A 175 16.29 5.13 11.57
CA LEU A 175 16.84 3.79 11.40
C LEU A 175 17.67 3.38 12.63
N PHE A 176 17.96 2.08 12.71
CA PHE A 176 18.66 1.38 13.78
C PHE A 176 17.95 1.52 15.13
N THR A 177 16.65 1.24 15.15
CA THR A 177 15.79 1.25 16.34
C THR A 177 15.45 -0.14 16.84
N GLU A 178 15.48 -1.15 15.96
CA GLU A 178 15.19 -2.54 16.28
C GLU A 178 16.46 -3.34 16.58
N SER A 179 16.31 -4.48 17.25
CA SER A 179 17.46 -5.31 17.63
C SER A 179 18.04 -6.05 16.41
N MET A 180 19.35 -6.32 16.43
CA MET A 180 20.00 -7.11 15.37
C MET A 180 19.43 -8.53 15.26
N LYS A 181 18.86 -9.07 16.34
CA LYS A 181 18.18 -10.37 16.34
C LYS A 181 16.90 -10.31 15.52
N ASP A 182 16.12 -9.24 15.65
CA ASP A 182 14.86 -9.05 14.94
C ASP A 182 15.11 -8.81 13.45
N ILE A 183 16.12 -7.99 13.12
CA ILE A 183 16.59 -7.78 11.73
C ILE A 183 17.06 -9.11 11.13
N GLY A 184 17.82 -9.91 11.88
CA GLY A 184 18.27 -11.23 11.47
C GLY A 184 17.10 -12.19 11.19
N ALA A 185 16.12 -12.27 12.10
CA ALA A 185 14.93 -13.09 11.92
C ALA A 185 14.09 -12.63 10.72
N GLY A 186 13.89 -11.31 10.57
CA GLY A 186 13.21 -10.71 9.43
C GLY A 186 13.89 -11.00 8.09
N SER A 187 15.22 -10.90 8.04
CA SER A 187 15.99 -11.20 6.84
C SER A 187 15.88 -12.67 6.41
N TYR A 188 15.75 -13.60 7.36
CA TYR A 188 15.48 -15.00 7.07
C TYR A 188 14.07 -15.21 6.52
N LEU A 189 13.05 -14.53 7.07
CA LEU A 189 11.69 -14.57 6.52
C LEU A 189 11.63 -14.05 5.08
N ILE A 190 12.40 -12.99 4.79
CA ILE A 190 12.52 -12.44 3.44
C ILE A 190 13.23 -13.43 2.51
N LEU A 191 14.28 -14.12 2.96
CA LEU A 191 14.92 -15.18 2.17
C LEU A 191 13.94 -16.30 1.74
N LEU A 192 12.90 -16.59 2.53
CA LEU A 192 11.89 -17.60 2.17
C LEU A 192 11.13 -17.24 0.88
N THR A 193 10.94 -15.95 0.57
CA THR A 193 10.26 -15.51 -0.66
C THR A 193 11.16 -15.71 -1.89
N PHE A 194 12.49 -15.67 -1.71
CA PHE A 194 13.48 -16.00 -2.75
C PHE A 194 13.64 -17.51 -2.99
N SER A 195 12.84 -18.35 -2.34
CA SER A 195 12.93 -19.81 -2.45
C SER A 195 12.70 -20.35 -3.88
N ALA A 196 12.06 -19.58 -4.76
CA ALA A 196 11.90 -19.92 -6.18
C ALA A 196 13.23 -19.98 -6.96
N LEU A 197 14.34 -19.42 -6.42
CA LEU A 197 15.68 -19.60 -6.97
C LEU A 197 16.08 -21.09 -7.10
N GLU A 198 15.47 -21.98 -6.31
CA GLU A 198 15.65 -23.43 -6.42
C GLU A 198 15.31 -23.96 -7.83
N MET A 199 14.30 -23.38 -8.48
CA MET A 199 13.83 -23.80 -9.79
C MET A 199 14.93 -23.70 -10.86
N MET A 200 15.96 -22.88 -10.61
CA MET A 200 17.13 -22.77 -11.49
C MET A 200 17.81 -24.12 -11.71
N ILE A 201 17.84 -25.01 -10.70
CA ILE A 201 18.43 -26.35 -10.82
C ILE A 201 17.79 -27.13 -11.99
N PHE A 202 16.49 -26.96 -12.19
CA PHE A 202 15.71 -27.66 -13.22
C PHE A 202 15.62 -26.87 -14.53
N ALA A 203 15.84 -25.55 -14.50
CA ALA A 203 15.77 -24.69 -15.68
C ALA A 203 17.04 -24.74 -16.56
N VAL A 204 18.20 -25.07 -16.01
CA VAL A 204 19.49 -25.07 -16.74
C VAL A 204 19.50 -25.87 -18.05
N PRO A 205 18.95 -27.11 -18.13
CA PRO A 205 18.91 -27.87 -19.37
C PRO A 205 18.17 -27.15 -20.51
N MET A 206 17.26 -26.23 -20.17
CA MET A 206 16.35 -25.57 -21.10
C MET A 206 16.90 -24.23 -21.59
N ILE A 207 18.05 -23.78 -21.11
CA ILE A 207 18.62 -22.52 -21.60
C ILE A 207 19.56 -22.82 -22.78
N HIS A 208 19.43 -22.03 -23.85
CA HIS A 208 20.29 -22.09 -25.03
C HIS A 208 21.70 -21.61 -24.66
N TYR A 209 22.69 -22.51 -24.70
CA TYR A 209 24.08 -22.22 -24.30
C TYR A 209 25.11 -22.89 -25.21
N ARG A 210 26.31 -22.30 -25.30
CA ARG A 210 27.54 -22.96 -25.77
C ARG A 210 28.15 -23.81 -24.64
N LYS A 211 28.64 -25.03 -24.94
CA LYS A 211 29.29 -25.92 -23.94
C LYS A 211 30.44 -25.25 -23.15
N SER A 212 31.12 -24.25 -23.72
CA SER A 212 32.18 -23.47 -23.04
C SER A 212 31.68 -22.58 -21.90
N ASP A 213 30.41 -22.18 -21.92
CA ASP A 213 29.83 -21.28 -20.91
C ASP A 213 29.51 -21.99 -19.60
N ILE A 214 29.30 -23.31 -19.64
CA ILE A 214 29.04 -24.17 -18.47
C ILE A 214 30.29 -24.27 -17.58
N LYS A 215 31.48 -24.46 -18.18
CA LYS A 215 32.75 -24.52 -17.43
C LYS A 215 33.06 -23.20 -16.70
N LYS A 216 32.69 -22.06 -17.28
CA LYS A 216 32.91 -20.74 -16.66
C LYS A 216 31.79 -20.38 -15.67
N GLY A 217 30.51 -20.58 -16.02
CA GLY A 217 29.27 -20.29 -15.27
C GLY A 217 29.11 -18.92 -14.61
N LYS A 218 30.14 -18.06 -14.66
CA LYS A 218 30.13 -16.65 -14.25
C LYS A 218 29.08 -15.87 -15.04
N LYS A 219 28.90 -16.20 -16.32
CA LYS A 219 27.88 -15.58 -17.18
C LYS A 219 26.47 -15.87 -16.67
N MET A 220 26.14 -17.13 -16.39
CA MET A 220 24.81 -17.51 -15.88
C MET A 220 24.53 -16.90 -14.51
N TYR A 221 25.51 -16.89 -13.59
CA TYR A 221 25.37 -16.20 -12.30
C TYR A 221 25.05 -14.73 -12.48
N ASN A 222 25.73 -14.03 -13.38
CA ASN A 222 25.46 -12.61 -13.60
C ASN A 222 24.01 -12.35 -14.03
N TYR A 223 23.37 -13.24 -14.80
CA TYR A 223 21.96 -13.09 -15.17
C TYR A 223 21.01 -13.42 -14.02
N ALA A 224 21.28 -14.46 -13.22
CA ALA A 224 20.51 -14.74 -12.01
C ALA A 224 20.66 -13.61 -10.95
N ALA A 225 21.89 -13.13 -10.74
CA ALA A 225 22.21 -12.01 -9.88
C ALA A 225 21.50 -10.72 -10.33
N ARG A 226 21.39 -10.47 -11.64
CA ARG A 226 20.58 -9.37 -12.18
C ARG A 226 19.10 -9.51 -11.79
N ALA A 227 18.52 -10.71 -11.88
CA ALA A 227 17.14 -10.95 -11.46
C ALA A 227 16.96 -10.68 -9.95
N ILE A 228 17.85 -11.23 -9.11
CA ILE A 228 17.85 -11.01 -7.65
C ILE A 228 17.98 -9.51 -7.32
N THR A 229 18.87 -8.79 -8.03
CA THR A 229 19.05 -7.35 -7.84
C THR A 229 17.79 -6.57 -8.19
N ILE A 230 17.17 -6.88 -9.34
CA ILE A 230 15.93 -6.22 -9.78
C ILE A 230 14.82 -6.46 -8.76
N THR A 231 14.62 -7.72 -8.34
CA THR A 231 13.60 -8.07 -7.35
C THR A 231 13.87 -7.40 -6.00
N GLY A 232 15.10 -7.45 -5.48
CA GLY A 232 15.45 -6.80 -4.21
C GLY A 232 15.25 -5.28 -4.25
N ILE A 233 15.56 -4.61 -5.37
CA ILE A 233 15.27 -3.17 -5.54
C ILE A 233 13.76 -2.93 -5.51
N LEU A 234 12.97 -3.73 -6.24
CA LEU A 234 11.52 -3.58 -6.24
C LEU A 234 10.92 -3.83 -4.85
N ASP A 235 11.39 -4.83 -4.13
CA ASP A 235 10.94 -5.15 -2.77
C ASP A 235 11.28 -4.02 -1.78
N ILE A 236 12.46 -3.40 -1.91
CA ILE A 236 12.82 -2.19 -1.15
C ILE A 236 11.88 -1.04 -1.51
N LEU A 237 11.61 -0.80 -2.79
CA LEU A 237 10.71 0.26 -3.22
C LEU A 237 9.27 0.04 -2.74
N MET A 238 8.77 -1.21 -2.82
CA MET A 238 7.48 -1.61 -2.27
C MET A 238 7.44 -1.30 -0.77
N TYR A 239 8.43 -1.76 0.00
CA TYR A 239 8.49 -1.50 1.43
C TYR A 239 8.56 0.00 1.74
N VAL A 240 9.43 0.77 1.09
CA VAL A 240 9.58 2.22 1.32
C VAL A 240 8.29 2.97 1.04
N VAL A 241 7.59 2.64 -0.05
CA VAL A 241 6.31 3.28 -0.38
C VAL A 241 5.22 2.85 0.60
N THR A 242 5.05 1.54 0.85
CA THR A 242 4.02 1.04 1.78
C THR A 242 4.22 1.57 3.19
N MET A 243 5.42 1.41 3.74
CA MET A 243 5.79 1.87 5.07
C MET A 243 5.75 3.41 5.18
N GLY A 244 6.16 4.10 4.12
CA GLY A 244 6.14 5.56 4.04
C GLY A 244 4.73 6.16 4.01
N LEU A 245 3.76 5.46 3.42
CA LEU A 245 2.36 5.90 3.33
C LEU A 245 1.51 5.41 4.51
N LEU A 246 1.69 4.17 4.95
CA LEU A 246 0.83 3.51 5.95
C LEU A 246 1.39 3.55 7.38
N GLY A 247 2.67 3.88 7.57
CA GLY A 247 3.29 3.81 8.89
C GLY A 247 3.57 2.37 9.35
N ARG A 248 4.09 2.23 10.58
CA ARG A 248 4.62 0.95 11.10
C ARG A 248 3.50 -0.01 11.37
N LYS A 249 2.53 0.45 12.16
CA LYS A 249 1.48 -0.39 12.71
C LYS A 249 0.66 -1.02 11.59
N GLU A 250 0.18 -0.20 10.67
CA GLU A 250 -0.66 -0.69 9.59
C GLU A 250 0.09 -1.58 8.59
N THR A 251 1.34 -1.26 8.27
CA THR A 251 2.15 -2.11 7.40
C THR A 251 2.37 -3.50 8.01
N ALA A 252 2.62 -3.56 9.33
CA ALA A 252 2.87 -4.78 10.08
C ALA A 252 1.63 -5.63 10.36
N ASP A 253 0.49 -4.98 10.64
CA ASP A 253 -0.72 -5.67 11.09
C ASP A 253 -1.58 -6.17 9.92
N LYS A 254 -1.54 -5.49 8.76
CA LYS A 254 -2.32 -5.91 7.58
C LYS A 254 -1.52 -6.81 6.66
N LEU A 255 -2.00 -8.05 6.50
CA LEU A 255 -1.41 -9.04 5.57
C LEU A 255 -1.28 -8.50 4.14
N TRP A 256 -2.24 -7.67 3.70
CA TRP A 256 -2.33 -7.07 2.38
C TRP A 256 -1.95 -5.59 2.35
N SER A 257 -1.04 -5.13 3.21
CA SER A 257 -0.62 -3.72 3.27
C SER A 257 -0.12 -3.17 1.93
N ALA A 258 0.53 -4.01 1.11
CA ALA A 258 0.96 -3.67 -0.24
C ALA A 258 -0.20 -3.43 -1.24
N ILE A 259 -1.43 -3.83 -0.94
CA ILE A 259 -2.59 -3.53 -1.80
C ILE A 259 -3.10 -2.11 -1.52
N SER A 260 -3.09 -1.69 -0.27
CA SER A 260 -3.59 -0.38 0.14
C SER A 260 -2.87 0.79 -0.54
N ILE A 261 -1.61 0.62 -0.96
CA ILE A 261 -0.90 1.66 -1.71
C ILE A 261 -1.56 1.92 -3.08
N PHE A 262 -2.09 0.89 -3.75
CA PHE A 262 -2.75 1.03 -5.06
C PHE A 262 -3.97 1.95 -4.96
N GLN A 263 -4.67 1.90 -3.83
CA GLN A 263 -5.81 2.78 -3.54
C GLN A 263 -5.38 4.22 -3.19
N MET A 264 -4.20 4.42 -2.60
CA MET A 264 -3.73 5.73 -2.10
C MET A 264 -3.01 6.60 -3.15
N VAL A 265 -2.30 6.00 -4.11
CA VAL A 265 -1.51 6.75 -5.10
C VAL A 265 -2.39 7.09 -6.32
N LYS A 266 -2.47 8.39 -6.65
CA LYS A 266 -3.25 8.89 -7.79
C LYS A 266 -2.36 9.13 -9.01
N LEU A 267 -2.76 8.63 -10.19
CA LEU A 267 -2.17 9.00 -11.47
C LEU A 267 -2.56 10.45 -11.81
N PRO A 268 -1.62 11.26 -12.30
CA PRO A 268 -1.92 12.62 -12.73
C PRO A 268 -2.87 12.63 -13.94
N GLY A 269 -3.82 13.56 -13.96
CA GLY A 269 -4.72 13.79 -15.10
C GLY A 269 -6.12 13.18 -14.99
N GLY A 270 -6.39 12.33 -13.99
CA GLY A 270 -7.76 11.87 -13.69
C GLY A 270 -8.47 11.09 -14.81
N LEU A 271 -7.72 10.58 -15.81
CA LEU A 271 -8.26 9.87 -16.97
C LEU A 271 -8.91 8.51 -16.62
N VAL A 272 -8.52 7.91 -15.49
CA VAL A 272 -9.04 6.61 -15.02
C VAL A 272 -9.53 6.76 -13.59
N GLN A 273 -10.83 6.52 -13.37
CA GLN A 273 -11.46 6.65 -12.05
C GLN A 273 -11.08 5.49 -11.10
N ARG A 274 -10.95 4.25 -11.62
CA ARG A 274 -10.49 3.04 -10.88
C ARG A 274 -9.09 2.58 -11.30
N GLN A 275 -8.11 3.48 -11.18
CA GLN A 275 -6.72 3.21 -11.57
C GLN A 275 -6.05 2.14 -10.70
N ASP A 276 -6.48 2.03 -9.44
CA ASP A 276 -6.05 1.04 -8.46
C ASP A 276 -6.36 -0.38 -8.95
N ALA A 277 -7.61 -0.62 -9.37
CA ALA A 277 -8.07 -1.88 -9.95
C ALA A 277 -7.30 -2.24 -11.23
N PHE A 278 -7.03 -1.24 -12.08
CA PHE A 278 -6.28 -1.44 -13.32
C PHE A 278 -4.82 -1.88 -13.05
N ILE A 279 -4.12 -1.19 -12.15
CA ILE A 279 -2.72 -1.50 -11.82
C ILE A 279 -2.64 -2.86 -11.12
N LEU A 280 -3.57 -3.15 -10.21
CA LEU A 280 -3.65 -4.43 -9.53
C LEU A 280 -3.91 -5.58 -10.52
N SER A 281 -4.81 -5.39 -11.49
CA SER A 281 -5.10 -6.37 -12.54
C SER A 281 -3.87 -6.69 -13.40
N ILE A 282 -3.10 -5.67 -13.78
CA ILE A 282 -1.84 -5.84 -14.49
C ILE A 282 -0.84 -6.60 -13.61
N TRP A 283 -0.69 -6.18 -12.35
CA TRP A 283 0.24 -6.80 -11.40
C TRP A 283 -0.05 -8.30 -11.20
N LEU A 284 -1.34 -8.69 -11.14
CA LEU A 284 -1.78 -10.08 -10.97
C LEU A 284 -1.35 -11.02 -12.12
N LEU A 285 -1.02 -10.49 -13.30
CA LEU A 285 -0.43 -11.28 -14.38
C LEU A 285 0.92 -11.90 -13.98
N SER A 286 1.63 -11.29 -13.04
CA SER A 286 2.87 -11.84 -12.49
C SER A 286 2.61 -13.14 -11.71
N ILE A 287 1.54 -13.21 -10.90
CA ILE A 287 1.14 -14.43 -10.19
C ILE A 287 0.74 -15.53 -11.17
N PHE A 288 0.06 -15.18 -12.27
CA PHE A 288 -0.21 -16.13 -13.35
C PHE A 288 1.08 -16.76 -13.90
N THR A 289 2.11 -15.95 -14.17
CA THR A 289 3.39 -16.48 -14.68
C THR A 289 4.10 -17.38 -13.67
N LEU A 290 4.04 -17.06 -12.38
CA LEU A 290 4.58 -17.89 -11.30
C LEU A 290 3.80 -19.20 -11.14
N THR A 291 2.46 -19.15 -11.20
CA THR A 291 1.59 -20.33 -11.10
C THR A 291 1.85 -21.27 -12.28
N GLY A 292 2.00 -20.73 -13.50
CA GLY A 292 2.44 -21.48 -14.67
C GLY A 292 3.84 -22.10 -14.51
N ALA A 293 4.78 -21.38 -13.87
CA ALA A 293 6.10 -21.90 -13.53
C ALA A 293 6.01 -23.13 -12.61
N LEU A 294 5.23 -23.02 -11.54
CA LEU A 294 5.04 -24.06 -10.55
C LEU A 294 4.43 -25.31 -11.17
N PHE A 295 3.39 -25.18 -12.01
CA PHE A 295 2.85 -26.30 -12.80
C PHE A 295 3.90 -26.94 -13.71
N TYR A 296 4.69 -26.12 -14.41
CA TYR A 296 5.72 -26.61 -15.32
C TYR A 296 6.78 -27.44 -14.59
N TYR A 297 7.38 -26.92 -13.51
CA TYR A 297 8.42 -27.64 -12.79
C TYR A 297 7.87 -28.84 -12.03
N LEU A 298 6.68 -28.74 -11.45
CA LEU A 298 6.03 -29.85 -10.75
C LEU A 298 5.73 -31.02 -11.70
N SER A 299 5.19 -30.74 -12.89
CA SER A 299 4.94 -31.77 -13.91
C SER A 299 6.24 -32.32 -14.54
N TYR A 300 7.28 -31.48 -14.69
CA TYR A 300 8.59 -31.90 -15.18
C TYR A 300 9.28 -32.90 -14.24
N ILE A 301 9.35 -32.58 -12.94
CA ILE A 301 9.98 -33.46 -11.93
C ILE A 301 9.17 -34.74 -11.77
N SER A 302 7.85 -34.62 -11.62
CA SER A 302 6.97 -35.78 -11.46
C SER A 302 6.98 -36.70 -12.68
N GLY A 303 6.99 -36.13 -13.90
CA GLY A 303 7.06 -36.89 -15.15
C GLY A 303 8.37 -37.67 -15.32
N HIS A 304 9.50 -37.08 -14.91
CA HIS A 304 10.81 -37.75 -14.91
C HIS A 304 10.80 -38.98 -14.00
N ILE A 305 10.29 -38.83 -12.78
CA ILE A 305 10.24 -39.91 -11.79
C ILE A 305 9.28 -41.04 -12.21
N LEU A 306 8.09 -40.69 -12.71
CA LEU A 306 7.07 -41.62 -13.15
C LEU A 306 7.36 -42.24 -14.54
N LYS A 307 8.41 -41.77 -15.25
CA LYS A 307 8.73 -42.19 -16.63
C LYS A 307 7.55 -42.04 -17.60
N LEU A 308 6.84 -40.92 -17.49
CA LEU A 308 5.77 -40.63 -18.42
C LEU A 308 6.35 -40.21 -19.77
N SER A 309 5.79 -40.77 -20.85
CA SER A 309 6.15 -40.40 -22.22
C SER A 309 5.81 -38.93 -22.51
N ASN A 310 4.73 -38.43 -21.89
CA ASN A 310 4.33 -37.03 -21.96
C ASN A 310 3.98 -36.52 -20.55
N ARG A 311 4.70 -35.50 -20.07
CA ARG A 311 4.43 -34.87 -18.77
C ARG A 311 3.05 -34.21 -18.69
N ASN A 312 2.46 -33.85 -19.83
CA ASN A 312 1.19 -33.12 -19.88
C ASN A 312 0.02 -33.96 -19.33
N TYR A 313 0.15 -35.29 -19.28
CA TYR A 313 -0.84 -36.17 -18.64
C TYR A 313 -1.01 -35.88 -17.14
N LEU A 314 -0.01 -35.28 -16.48
CA LEU A 314 -0.09 -34.92 -15.06
C LEU A 314 -0.84 -33.61 -14.80
N LEU A 315 -1.04 -32.75 -15.81
CA LEU A 315 -1.58 -31.41 -15.59
C LEU A 315 -3.03 -31.45 -15.10
N VAL A 316 -3.87 -32.34 -15.65
CA VAL A 316 -5.27 -32.48 -15.22
C VAL A 316 -5.37 -33.00 -13.78
N PRO A 317 -4.71 -34.12 -13.39
CA PRO A 317 -4.66 -34.54 -11.98
C PRO A 317 -4.14 -33.45 -11.05
N LEU A 318 -3.11 -32.70 -11.46
CA LEU A 318 -2.56 -31.61 -10.65
C LEU A 318 -3.55 -30.46 -10.48
N ILE A 319 -4.32 -30.09 -11.51
CA ILE A 319 -5.40 -29.09 -11.37
C ILE A 319 -6.39 -29.55 -10.31
N LEU A 320 -6.88 -30.79 -10.38
CA LEU A 320 -7.86 -31.32 -9.42
C LEU A 320 -7.33 -31.35 -7.99
N LEU A 321 -6.09 -31.82 -7.79
CA LEU A 321 -5.46 -31.88 -6.47
C LEU A 321 -5.20 -30.49 -5.89
N VAL A 322 -4.66 -29.56 -6.69
CA VAL A 322 -4.39 -28.19 -6.23
C VAL A 322 -5.70 -27.49 -5.93
N PHE A 323 -6.70 -27.61 -6.80
CA PHE A 323 -8.01 -27.03 -6.59
C PHE A 323 -8.64 -27.54 -5.30
N GLY A 324 -8.69 -28.87 -5.11
CA GLY A 324 -9.26 -29.50 -3.91
C GLY A 324 -8.62 -29.01 -2.62
N VAL A 325 -7.29 -28.85 -2.59
CA VAL A 325 -6.59 -28.31 -1.41
C VAL A 325 -6.77 -26.79 -1.27
N ALA A 326 -6.79 -26.04 -2.37
CA ALA A 326 -6.90 -24.58 -2.39
C ALA A 326 -8.27 -24.06 -1.96
N VAL A 327 -9.34 -24.84 -2.15
CA VAL A 327 -10.72 -24.44 -1.78
C VAL A 327 -11.17 -24.88 -0.40
N ILE A 328 -10.32 -25.61 0.36
CA ILE A 328 -10.61 -25.95 1.76
C ILE A 328 -10.88 -24.65 2.55
N PRO A 329 -11.98 -24.54 3.32
CA PRO A 329 -12.34 -23.33 4.04
C PRO A 329 -11.47 -23.15 5.30
N ILE A 330 -10.18 -22.92 5.11
CA ILE A 330 -9.23 -22.54 6.17
C ILE A 330 -9.13 -21.02 6.15
N ASP A 331 -9.16 -20.41 7.34
CA ASP A 331 -8.91 -18.99 7.49
C ASP A 331 -7.57 -18.59 6.84
N THR A 332 -7.54 -17.40 6.24
CA THR A 332 -6.37 -16.94 5.48
C THR A 332 -5.14 -16.84 6.36
N GLU A 333 -5.25 -16.14 7.49
CA GLU A 333 -4.11 -15.89 8.36
C GLU A 333 -3.58 -17.21 8.90
N GLN A 334 -4.49 -18.13 9.23
CA GLN A 334 -4.13 -19.46 9.69
C GLN A 334 -3.38 -20.27 8.60
N PHE A 335 -3.86 -20.25 7.35
CA PHE A 335 -3.18 -20.91 6.23
C PHE A 335 -1.78 -20.32 5.99
N PHE A 336 -1.67 -18.99 6.00
CA PHE A 336 -0.39 -18.29 5.88
C PHE A 336 0.58 -18.64 7.01
N TYR A 337 0.08 -18.72 8.24
CA TYR A 337 0.88 -19.12 9.39
C TYR A 337 1.46 -20.54 9.21
N TYR A 338 0.64 -21.52 8.82
CA TYR A 338 1.12 -22.89 8.58
C TYR A 338 2.10 -22.97 7.40
N PHE A 339 1.78 -22.31 6.29
CA PHE A 339 2.66 -22.27 5.12
C PHE A 339 4.01 -21.62 5.44
N ARG A 340 4.00 -20.49 6.17
CA ARG A 340 5.22 -19.81 6.64
C ARG A 340 6.06 -20.73 7.53
N ARG A 341 5.45 -21.44 8.48
CA ARG A 341 6.16 -22.41 9.33
C ARG A 341 6.76 -23.56 8.53
N TYR A 342 6.00 -24.12 7.58
CA TYR A 342 6.52 -25.13 6.68
C TYR A 342 7.75 -24.61 5.92
N MET A 343 7.65 -23.43 5.31
CA MET A 343 8.76 -22.83 4.55
C MET A 343 9.98 -22.55 5.43
N MET A 344 9.77 -22.05 6.66
CA MET A 344 10.82 -21.74 7.62
C MET A 344 11.59 -22.96 8.11
N TYR A 345 10.90 -24.03 8.50
CA TYR A 345 11.53 -25.18 9.16
C TYR A 345 11.87 -26.33 8.21
N ILE A 346 11.17 -26.44 7.08
CA ILE A 346 11.31 -27.56 6.14
C ILE A 346 11.63 -27.05 4.74
N GLY A 347 10.78 -26.14 4.21
CA GLY A 347 10.78 -25.72 2.81
C GLY A 347 12.06 -25.09 2.31
N MET A 348 12.66 -24.16 3.06
CA MET A 348 13.93 -23.52 2.72
C MET A 348 15.15 -24.36 3.13
N PRO A 349 15.21 -24.95 4.34
CA PRO A 349 16.32 -25.83 4.69
C PRO A 349 16.53 -27.01 3.72
N GLN A 350 15.45 -27.66 3.27
CA GLN A 350 15.57 -28.77 2.31
C GLN A 350 16.15 -28.33 0.96
N SER A 351 15.83 -27.11 0.51
CA SER A 351 16.34 -26.55 -0.75
C SER A 351 17.82 -26.22 -0.73
N LEU A 352 18.41 -26.11 0.46
CA LEU A 352 19.85 -25.99 0.65
C LEU A 352 20.50 -27.36 0.87
N ILE A 353 19.95 -28.15 1.80
CA ILE A 353 20.55 -29.40 2.27
C ILE A 353 20.55 -30.47 1.18
N ILE A 354 19.43 -30.69 0.49
CA ILE A 354 19.30 -31.81 -0.48
C ILE A 354 20.29 -31.64 -1.64
N PRO A 355 20.36 -30.48 -2.33
CA PRO A 355 21.36 -30.30 -3.38
C PRO A 355 22.80 -30.43 -2.86
N LEU A 356 23.10 -29.88 -1.68
CA LEU A 356 24.45 -29.99 -1.09
C LEU A 356 24.82 -31.44 -0.78
N LEU A 357 23.88 -32.25 -0.27
CA LEU A 357 24.08 -33.68 -0.06
C LEU A 357 24.36 -34.40 -1.38
N VAL A 358 23.59 -34.12 -2.43
CA VAL A 358 23.80 -34.69 -3.78
C VAL A 358 25.20 -34.31 -4.32
N ALA A 359 25.64 -33.09 -4.08
CA ALA A 359 26.97 -32.61 -4.47
C ALA A 359 28.13 -33.24 -3.70
N CYS A 360 27.99 -33.39 -2.38
CA CYS A 360 29.01 -34.01 -1.53
C CYS A 360 29.12 -35.52 -1.78
N THR A 361 27.99 -36.20 -1.96
CA THR A 361 27.93 -37.65 -2.21
C THR A 361 28.34 -38.04 -3.64
N GLY A 362 28.27 -37.12 -4.60
CA GLY A 362 28.87 -37.26 -5.93
C GLY A 362 30.39 -37.52 -5.95
N LYS A 363 31.07 -37.36 -4.80
CA LYS A 363 32.50 -37.68 -4.59
C LYS A 363 32.76 -38.91 -3.72
N LEU A 364 31.75 -39.54 -3.14
CA LEU A 364 31.91 -40.76 -2.33
C LEU A 364 31.04 -41.89 -2.89
N LYS A 365 31.67 -42.85 -3.55
CA LYS A 365 31.02 -44.12 -3.94
C LYS A 365 30.80 -45.03 -2.72
N LYS A 366 29.67 -45.74 -2.78
CA LYS A 366 29.22 -46.90 -1.99
C LYS A 366 28.86 -46.60 -0.53
N PHE A 367 27.57 -46.66 -0.21
CA PHE A 367 26.81 -47.83 0.24
C PHE A 367 25.38 -47.34 0.53
N ILE A 368 24.36 -48.17 0.34
CA ILE A 368 23.18 -48.33 1.23
C ILE A 368 22.19 -49.30 0.56
N ASN A 369 21.69 -50.24 1.37
CA ASN A 369 20.89 -51.40 1.00
C ASN A 369 19.38 -51.15 1.19
N LYS A 370 18.55 -51.87 0.42
CA LYS A 370 17.33 -51.36 -0.25
C LYS A 370 15.99 -51.88 0.31
N LYS A 371 15.90 -52.40 1.54
CA LYS A 371 14.76 -53.28 1.91
C LYS A 371 13.88 -52.94 3.12
N ALA A 372 14.04 -51.81 3.81
CA ALA A 372 13.20 -51.50 4.98
C ALA A 372 12.23 -50.29 4.83
N VAL A 373 12.33 -49.50 3.74
CA VAL A 373 11.60 -48.22 3.61
C VAL A 373 10.25 -48.36 2.88
N VAL A 374 10.00 -49.50 2.23
CA VAL A 374 8.85 -49.70 1.32
C VAL A 374 7.52 -49.90 2.05
N ASN A 375 7.51 -50.35 3.31
CA ASN A 375 6.27 -50.74 3.99
C ASN A 375 5.67 -49.69 4.93
N THR A 376 6.32 -48.53 5.14
CA THR A 376 5.81 -47.48 6.05
C THR A 376 5.10 -46.34 5.31
N VAL A 377 5.35 -46.16 4.01
CA VAL A 377 4.85 -45.00 3.23
C VAL A 377 3.50 -45.27 2.57
N PHE A 378 3.11 -46.53 2.39
CA PHE A 378 1.83 -46.91 1.76
C PHE A 378 0.61 -46.67 2.66
N ALA A 379 0.80 -46.51 3.97
CA ALA A 379 -0.29 -46.30 4.94
C ALA A 379 -0.77 -44.84 5.05
N PHE A 380 -0.04 -43.86 4.51
CA PHE A 380 -0.34 -42.43 4.72
C PHE A 380 -1.15 -41.77 3.59
N ILE A 381 -1.27 -42.43 2.43
CA ILE A 381 -1.82 -41.81 1.20
C ILE A 381 -3.32 -42.11 1.01
N VAL A 382 -3.89 -43.09 1.72
CA VAL A 382 -5.29 -43.50 1.55
C VAL A 382 -6.25 -42.79 2.52
N ALA A 383 -5.74 -42.03 3.50
CA ALA A 383 -6.56 -41.38 4.53
C ALA A 383 -7.00 -39.93 4.21
N ALA A 384 -6.57 -39.34 3.09
CA ALA A 384 -6.70 -37.89 2.84
C ALA A 384 -7.60 -37.51 1.65
N GLY A 385 -8.61 -38.32 1.33
CA GLY A 385 -9.44 -38.09 0.15
C GLY A 385 -10.90 -38.47 0.32
N ALA A 386 -11.65 -37.73 1.15
CA ALA A 386 -13.09 -37.65 0.99
C ALA A 386 -13.68 -36.43 1.73
N VAL A 387 -14.73 -35.88 1.11
CA VAL A 387 -15.72 -34.91 1.61
C VAL A 387 -15.46 -33.45 1.24
N SER A 388 -16.47 -32.93 0.53
CA SER A 388 -17.03 -31.56 0.52
C SER A 388 -17.17 -31.01 -0.89
N LEU A 389 -18.21 -31.47 -1.59
CA LEU A 389 -18.83 -30.74 -2.70
C LEU A 389 -20.33 -30.63 -2.41
N THR A 390 -20.72 -29.55 -1.75
CA THR A 390 -21.98 -28.84 -2.00
C THR A 390 -21.79 -27.37 -1.63
N GLY A 391 -22.41 -26.49 -2.39
CA GLY A 391 -22.43 -25.06 -2.15
C GLY A 391 -22.97 -24.35 -3.39
N CYS A 392 -24.22 -23.91 -3.30
CA CYS A 392 -24.86 -23.07 -4.29
C CYS A 392 -24.23 -21.67 -4.24
N SER A 393 -24.03 -21.05 -5.40
CA SER A 393 -23.65 -19.64 -5.50
C SER A 393 -24.84 -18.88 -6.06
N ASP A 394 -25.25 -17.84 -5.34
CA ASP A 394 -26.12 -16.79 -5.86
C ASP A 394 -25.21 -15.73 -6.52
N MET A 395 -25.58 -15.24 -7.70
CA MET A 395 -24.74 -14.36 -8.52
C MET A 395 -25.52 -13.08 -8.78
N THR A 396 -25.02 -11.94 -8.33
CA THR A 396 -25.66 -10.63 -8.50
C THR A 396 -25.08 -9.89 -9.70
N GLU A 397 -25.93 -9.22 -10.47
CA GLU A 397 -25.55 -8.53 -11.70
C GLU A 397 -25.19 -7.05 -11.45
N ILE A 398 -24.53 -6.42 -12.42
CA ILE A 398 -24.06 -5.02 -12.30
C ILE A 398 -25.23 -4.02 -12.30
N GLU A 399 -26.37 -4.38 -12.89
CA GLU A 399 -27.56 -3.52 -12.96
C GLU A 399 -28.25 -3.32 -11.59
N ASP A 400 -27.92 -4.18 -10.62
CA ASP A 400 -28.46 -4.22 -9.26
C ASP A 400 -27.70 -3.28 -8.28
N ARG A 401 -26.99 -2.27 -8.79
CA ARG A 401 -26.13 -1.38 -7.98
C ARG A 401 -26.54 0.10 -8.04
N ASN A 402 -26.41 0.78 -6.90
CA ASN A 402 -26.52 2.22 -6.75
C ASN A 402 -25.15 2.81 -6.42
N PHE A 403 -24.56 3.50 -7.40
CA PHE A 403 -23.28 4.17 -7.23
C PHE A 403 -23.42 5.39 -6.32
N ILE A 404 -22.54 5.54 -5.33
CA ILE A 404 -22.56 6.67 -4.39
C ILE A 404 -21.49 7.68 -4.75
N GLN A 405 -21.84 8.97 -4.80
CA GLN A 405 -20.91 10.08 -5.09
C GLN A 405 -20.39 10.78 -3.85
N ALA A 406 -21.21 10.95 -2.80
CA ALA A 406 -20.82 11.57 -1.55
C ALA A 406 -21.53 10.90 -0.37
N VAL A 407 -20.84 10.84 0.77
CA VAL A 407 -21.36 10.31 2.03
C VAL A 407 -21.25 11.38 3.11
N GLY A 408 -22.33 11.59 3.85
CA GLY A 408 -22.38 12.49 5.01
C GLY A 408 -22.72 11.66 6.24
N ILE A 409 -22.08 11.94 7.38
CA ILE A 409 -22.25 11.13 8.60
C ILE A 409 -22.46 12.05 9.79
N ASP A 410 -23.58 11.87 10.48
CA ASP A 410 -23.93 12.58 11.71
C ASP A 410 -24.15 11.62 12.88
N ALA A 411 -24.02 12.15 14.10
CA ALA A 411 -24.40 11.42 15.30
C ALA A 411 -25.87 11.69 15.62
N LYS A 412 -26.66 10.63 15.85
CA LYS A 412 -28.06 10.73 16.26
C LYS A 412 -28.22 10.23 17.69
N GLY A 413 -28.24 11.16 18.64
CA GLY A 413 -28.21 10.82 20.06
C GLY A 413 -26.89 10.16 20.48
N LYS A 414 -26.91 9.42 21.60
CA LYS A 414 -25.70 8.77 22.15
C LYS A 414 -25.26 7.58 21.31
N ASP A 415 -26.19 6.72 20.90
CA ASP A 415 -25.85 5.38 20.42
C ASP A 415 -26.09 5.16 18.92
N MET A 416 -26.72 6.09 18.21
CA MET A 416 -26.98 5.95 16.77
C MET A 416 -26.11 6.89 15.93
N ILE A 417 -25.97 6.49 14.67
CA ILE A 417 -25.40 7.27 13.57
C ILE A 417 -26.49 7.51 12.52
N GLU A 418 -26.36 8.60 11.78
CA GLU A 418 -27.20 8.89 10.63
C GLU A 418 -26.30 9.09 9.41
N VAL A 419 -26.54 8.32 8.36
CA VAL A 419 -25.72 8.30 7.14
C VAL A 419 -26.55 8.79 5.97
N TYR A 420 -26.00 9.78 5.27
CA TYR A 420 -26.56 10.39 4.08
C TYR A 420 -25.82 9.90 2.84
N TYR A 421 -26.55 9.36 1.86
CA TYR A 421 -26.01 8.92 0.57
C TYR A 421 -26.48 9.84 -0.55
N ILE A 422 -25.54 10.35 -1.37
CA ILE A 422 -25.85 11.08 -2.61
C ILE A 422 -25.60 10.18 -3.81
N LEU A 423 -26.64 10.01 -4.63
CA LEU A 423 -26.55 9.28 -5.90
C LEU A 423 -26.20 10.22 -7.07
N PRO A 424 -25.46 9.75 -8.09
CA PRO A 424 -25.20 10.48 -9.31
C PRO A 424 -26.49 10.68 -10.11
N ASP A 425 -26.60 11.84 -10.77
CA ASP A 425 -27.67 12.08 -11.73
C ASP A 425 -27.36 11.38 -13.07
N LEU A 426 -27.93 10.19 -13.25
CA LEU A 426 -27.78 9.41 -14.49
C LEU A 426 -28.45 10.09 -15.71
N LYS A 427 -29.39 11.03 -15.50
CA LYS A 427 -30.14 11.70 -16.59
C LYS A 427 -29.40 12.92 -17.16
N VAL A 428 -28.60 13.61 -16.35
CA VAL A 428 -27.69 14.68 -16.82
C VAL A 428 -26.58 14.12 -17.72
N LEU A 429 -26.11 12.89 -17.46
CA LEU A 429 -25.11 12.19 -18.28
C LEU A 429 -25.63 11.77 -19.66
N THR A 430 -26.95 11.57 -19.83
CA THR A 430 -27.58 11.10 -21.08
C THR A 430 -28.21 12.22 -21.92
N LYS A 431 -28.09 13.50 -21.53
CA LYS A 431 -28.66 14.68 -22.21
C LYS A 431 -30.16 14.56 -22.51
N GLN A 432 -30.92 13.77 -21.74
CA GLN A 432 -32.39 13.80 -21.83
C GLN A 432 -32.93 14.83 -20.86
N ALA A 433 -33.50 15.90 -21.42
CA ALA A 433 -34.19 16.93 -20.65
C ALA A 433 -35.39 16.31 -19.90
N ALA A 434 -35.42 16.47 -18.59
CA ALA A 434 -36.63 16.32 -17.79
C ALA A 434 -36.73 17.49 -16.81
N GLU A 435 -37.95 17.99 -16.67
CA GLU A 435 -38.37 19.01 -15.72
C GLU A 435 -38.15 18.51 -14.29
N ASP A 436 -37.42 19.31 -13.52
CA ASP A 436 -37.13 19.21 -12.08
C ASP A 436 -36.14 18.10 -11.63
N PRO A 437 -34.85 18.42 -11.40
CA PRO A 437 -33.86 17.47 -10.96
C PRO A 437 -34.05 17.15 -9.47
N LYS A 438 -34.87 16.15 -9.15
CA LYS A 438 -34.83 15.54 -7.81
C LYS A 438 -33.54 14.74 -7.67
N ARG A 439 -32.46 15.43 -7.30
CA ARG A 439 -31.20 14.83 -6.88
C ARG A 439 -31.47 14.11 -5.55
N LEU A 440 -31.40 12.78 -5.55
CA LEU A 440 -31.82 11.94 -4.44
C LEU A 440 -30.74 11.93 -3.34
N LYS A 441 -31.02 12.60 -2.23
CA LYS A 441 -30.39 12.38 -0.92
C LYS A 441 -31.17 11.27 -0.22
N LEU A 442 -30.52 10.16 0.10
CA LEU A 442 -31.08 9.13 0.97
C LEU A 442 -30.48 9.28 2.38
N ALA A 443 -31.27 9.00 3.41
CA ALA A 443 -30.86 9.12 4.80
C ALA A 443 -31.34 7.90 5.59
N PHE A 444 -30.41 7.25 6.31
CA PHE A 444 -30.68 6.08 7.14
C PHE A 444 -30.03 6.27 8.50
N ALA A 445 -30.62 5.75 9.56
CA ALA A 445 -30.08 5.93 10.91
C ALA A 445 -30.26 4.67 11.76
N ASP A 446 -29.14 4.08 12.18
CA ASP A 446 -29.10 2.94 13.09
C ASP A 446 -27.83 2.97 13.97
N LYS A 447 -27.53 1.89 14.71
CA LYS A 447 -26.44 1.84 15.70
C LYS A 447 -25.06 1.80 15.05
N ASP A 448 -24.94 1.12 13.92
CA ASP A 448 -23.68 0.99 13.19
C ASP A 448 -23.86 1.00 11.66
N PHE A 449 -22.74 1.06 10.94
CA PHE A 449 -22.73 1.13 9.48
C PHE A 449 -23.26 -0.15 8.81
N SER A 450 -23.17 -1.31 9.45
CA SER A 450 -23.68 -2.56 8.90
C SER A 450 -25.19 -2.63 9.01
N GLU A 451 -25.78 -2.22 10.15
CA GLU A 451 -27.23 -2.11 10.32
C GLU A 451 -27.83 -1.05 9.37
N VAL A 452 -27.16 0.10 9.21
CA VAL A 452 -27.55 1.12 8.22
C VAL A 452 -27.60 0.59 6.78
N GLU A 453 -26.69 -0.33 6.41
CA GLU A 453 -26.68 -0.97 5.10
C GLU A 453 -27.77 -2.03 4.95
N GLU A 454 -28.11 -2.73 6.03
CA GLU A 454 -29.22 -3.66 6.08
C GLU A 454 -30.54 -2.92 5.88
N ASP A 455 -30.77 -1.81 6.60
CA ASP A 455 -31.92 -0.92 6.42
C ASP A 455 -32.05 -0.45 4.97
N TYR A 456 -30.95 0.04 4.40
CA TYR A 456 -30.92 0.44 3.00
C TYR A 456 -31.31 -0.73 2.07
N SER A 457 -30.82 -1.94 2.33
CA SER A 457 -31.08 -3.14 1.52
C SER A 457 -32.52 -3.67 1.66
N LEU A 458 -33.18 -3.38 2.79
CA LEU A 458 -34.59 -3.68 3.01
C LEU A 458 -35.51 -2.69 2.29
N GLU A 459 -35.11 -1.42 2.20
CA GLU A 459 -35.89 -0.37 1.55
C GLU A 459 -35.63 -0.24 0.04
N ASN A 460 -34.50 -0.74 -0.46
CA ASN A 460 -34.08 -0.59 -1.86
C ASN A 460 -33.74 -1.92 -2.52
N ASN A 461 -34.10 -2.05 -3.80
CA ASN A 461 -33.86 -3.25 -4.60
C ASN A 461 -32.45 -3.31 -5.23
N LYS A 462 -31.54 -2.41 -4.86
CA LYS A 462 -30.18 -2.31 -5.41
C LYS A 462 -29.18 -2.16 -4.29
N ARG A 463 -28.03 -2.83 -4.37
CA ARG A 463 -26.93 -2.72 -3.40
C ARG A 463 -26.17 -1.40 -3.55
N LEU A 464 -25.61 -0.89 -2.44
CA LEU A 464 -24.71 0.26 -2.47
C LEU A 464 -23.40 -0.11 -3.18
N ASP A 465 -22.87 0.79 -3.99
CA ASP A 465 -21.55 0.68 -4.61
C ASP A 465 -20.78 1.98 -4.42
N PHE A 466 -19.68 1.92 -3.67
CA PHE A 466 -18.87 3.09 -3.33
C PHE A 466 -17.73 3.37 -4.33
N SER A 467 -17.66 2.65 -5.44
CA SER A 467 -16.56 2.77 -6.40
C SER A 467 -16.47 4.14 -7.09
N GLN A 468 -17.51 4.98 -6.98
CA GLN A 468 -17.56 6.34 -7.49
C GLN A 468 -17.54 7.42 -6.40
N LEU A 469 -17.23 7.05 -5.15
CA LEU A 469 -17.23 7.99 -4.03
C LEU A 469 -16.17 9.08 -4.21
N LYS A 470 -16.58 10.34 -4.06
CA LYS A 470 -15.75 11.53 -4.32
C LYS A 470 -15.45 12.37 -3.07
N ALA A 471 -16.28 12.28 -2.03
CA ALA A 471 -16.10 13.02 -0.79
C ALA A 471 -16.83 12.35 0.39
N ILE A 472 -16.24 12.48 1.58
CA ILE A 472 -16.85 12.12 2.86
C ILE A 472 -16.95 13.38 3.73
N ILE A 473 -18.12 13.62 4.33
CA ILE A 473 -18.38 14.76 5.20
C ILE A 473 -18.76 14.23 6.59
N LEU A 474 -18.02 14.67 7.61
CA LEU A 474 -18.22 14.27 8.99
C LEU A 474 -18.81 15.43 9.79
N GLY A 475 -19.96 15.20 10.41
CA GLY A 475 -20.57 16.16 11.32
C GLY A 475 -19.83 16.27 12.65
N ASP A 476 -20.15 17.31 13.41
CA ASP A 476 -19.53 17.61 14.70
C ASP A 476 -19.69 16.48 15.71
N GLY A 477 -20.85 15.82 15.74
CA GLY A 477 -21.13 14.75 16.70
C GLY A 477 -20.28 13.50 16.49
N ILE A 478 -19.94 13.17 15.23
CA ILE A 478 -19.04 12.04 14.90
C ILE A 478 -17.59 12.47 15.11
N SER A 479 -17.21 13.65 14.59
CA SER A 479 -15.83 14.11 14.59
C SER A 479 -15.25 14.33 15.99
N LYS A 480 -16.07 14.74 16.96
CA LYS A 480 -15.66 14.93 18.36
C LYS A 480 -15.68 13.64 19.17
N SER A 481 -16.31 12.57 18.69
CA SER A 481 -16.44 11.30 19.41
C SER A 481 -15.37 10.30 18.98
N LYS A 482 -14.47 9.96 19.90
CA LYS A 482 -13.41 8.96 19.66
C LYS A 482 -13.97 7.60 19.21
N ASP A 483 -15.03 7.14 19.87
CA ASP A 483 -15.62 5.82 19.59
C ASP A 483 -16.29 5.80 18.21
N LYS A 484 -17.11 6.81 17.89
CA LYS A 484 -17.82 6.88 16.59
C LYS A 484 -16.85 7.10 15.42
N MET A 485 -15.84 7.94 15.60
CA MET A 485 -14.79 8.14 14.62
C MET A 485 -13.96 6.86 14.40
N ASN A 486 -13.63 6.11 15.47
CA ASN A 486 -12.96 4.83 15.33
C ASN A 486 -13.82 3.79 14.61
N ALA A 487 -15.12 3.73 14.90
CA ALA A 487 -16.07 2.86 14.20
C ALA A 487 -16.13 3.21 12.70
N PHE A 488 -16.22 4.49 12.36
CA PHE A 488 -16.17 4.98 10.99
C PHE A 488 -14.87 4.58 10.27
N LEU A 489 -13.71 4.84 10.87
CA LEU A 489 -12.42 4.51 10.25
C LEU A 489 -12.24 3.00 10.09
N THR A 490 -12.74 2.20 11.03
CA THR A 490 -12.73 0.72 10.94
C THR A 490 -13.63 0.23 9.81
N TYR A 491 -14.80 0.84 9.65
CA TYR A 491 -15.70 0.56 8.54
C TYR A 491 -15.03 0.86 7.19
N VAL A 492 -14.36 2.01 7.05
CA VAL A 492 -13.59 2.37 5.84
C VAL A 492 -12.45 1.38 5.57
N GLU A 493 -11.77 0.90 6.60
CA GLU A 493 -10.67 -0.06 6.43
C GLU A 493 -11.12 -1.43 5.94
N ASN A 494 -12.30 -1.87 6.37
CA ASN A 494 -12.86 -3.19 6.07
C ASN A 494 -13.64 -3.21 4.76
N LYS A 495 -14.11 -2.05 4.26
CA LYS A 495 -14.89 -1.95 3.04
C LYS A 495 -14.02 -1.58 1.84
N TYR A 496 -13.67 -2.58 1.03
CA TYR A 496 -12.75 -2.43 -0.11
C TYR A 496 -13.25 -1.45 -1.19
N GLU A 497 -14.56 -1.25 -1.30
CA GLU A 497 -15.19 -0.31 -2.25
C GLU A 497 -14.93 1.15 -1.89
N LEU A 498 -14.63 1.43 -0.62
CA LEU A 498 -14.28 2.77 -0.16
C LEU A 498 -12.81 3.06 -0.49
N GLY A 499 -12.59 3.89 -1.50
CA GLY A 499 -11.26 4.36 -1.85
C GLY A 499 -10.63 5.13 -0.68
N ARG A 500 -9.50 4.66 -0.16
CA ARG A 500 -8.79 5.36 0.94
C ARG A 500 -8.30 6.76 0.58
N ASN A 501 -8.22 7.06 -0.70
CA ASN A 501 -7.84 8.36 -1.22
C ASN A 501 -9.03 9.35 -1.36
N THR A 502 -10.19 8.98 -0.81
CA THR A 502 -11.40 9.79 -0.78
C THR A 502 -11.19 10.97 0.19
N PRO A 503 -11.32 12.21 -0.29
CA PRO A 503 -11.21 13.42 0.53
C PRO A 503 -12.22 13.44 1.68
N VAL A 504 -11.77 13.91 2.85
CA VAL A 504 -12.60 14.03 4.06
C VAL A 504 -12.72 15.49 4.48
N PHE A 505 -13.94 15.92 4.81
CA PHE A 505 -14.26 17.26 5.27
C PHE A 505 -15.04 17.22 6.59
N LEU A 506 -14.91 18.26 7.40
CA LEU A 506 -15.76 18.49 8.56
C LEU A 506 -16.93 19.39 8.17
N ALA A 507 -18.11 19.17 8.74
CA ALA A 507 -19.21 20.13 8.68
C ALA A 507 -19.25 20.96 9.96
N GLU A 508 -19.43 22.28 9.82
CA GLU A 508 -19.73 23.17 10.94
C GLU A 508 -21.18 22.91 11.38
N GLY A 509 -21.35 21.99 12.34
CA GLY A 509 -22.66 21.47 12.72
C GLY A 509 -22.91 20.09 12.12
N LYS A 510 -23.95 19.96 11.28
CA LYS A 510 -24.38 18.67 10.73
C LYS A 510 -23.87 18.44 9.32
N ALA A 511 -23.45 17.21 9.04
CA ALA A 511 -23.18 16.78 7.66
C ALA A 511 -24.44 16.85 6.79
N GLY A 512 -25.61 16.57 7.37
CA GLY A 512 -26.91 16.66 6.68
C GLY A 512 -27.15 18.01 5.98
N ASP A 513 -26.81 19.12 6.65
CA ASP A 513 -27.00 20.48 6.14
C ASP A 513 -26.13 20.77 4.91
N ILE A 514 -24.90 20.24 4.90
CA ILE A 514 -24.02 20.28 3.73
C ILE A 514 -24.63 19.45 2.59
N MET A 515 -25.15 18.26 2.89
CA MET A 515 -25.71 17.34 1.91
C MET A 515 -27.00 17.86 1.26
N ASP A 516 -27.77 18.71 1.96
CA ASP A 516 -28.97 19.35 1.41
C ASP A 516 -28.67 20.33 0.27
N LEU A 517 -27.46 20.91 0.23
CA LEU A 517 -27.02 21.76 -0.88
C LEU A 517 -26.78 21.00 -2.19
N ASN A 518 -26.92 19.67 -2.20
CA ASN A 518 -26.70 18.88 -3.40
C ASN A 518 -27.63 19.28 -4.56
N SER A 519 -28.85 19.80 -4.29
CA SER A 519 -29.75 20.37 -5.30
C SER A 519 -29.26 21.68 -5.91
N ASP A 520 -28.55 22.48 -5.13
CA ASP A 520 -28.20 23.87 -5.46
C ASP A 520 -26.82 24.01 -6.13
N ILE A 521 -25.94 23.00 -5.98
CA ILE A 521 -24.57 23.01 -6.50
C ILE A 521 -24.51 22.38 -7.90
N GLU A 522 -24.03 23.11 -8.90
CA GLU A 522 -23.86 22.58 -10.27
C GLU A 522 -22.88 21.39 -10.31
N GLY A 523 -23.29 20.28 -10.95
CA GLY A 523 -22.51 19.03 -11.01
C GLY A 523 -22.64 18.11 -9.80
N GLY A 524 -23.35 18.52 -8.73
CA GLY A 524 -23.53 17.73 -7.52
C GLY A 524 -22.40 17.93 -6.50
N ILE A 525 -22.71 17.70 -5.22
CA ILE A 525 -21.82 18.06 -4.11
C ILE A 525 -20.51 17.26 -4.12
N GLY A 526 -20.55 15.99 -4.54
CA GLY A 526 -19.36 15.14 -4.62
C GLY A 526 -18.33 15.67 -5.62
N ASP A 527 -18.77 16.10 -6.81
CA ASP A 527 -17.89 16.69 -7.81
C ASP A 527 -17.37 18.06 -7.39
N TYR A 528 -18.22 18.89 -6.81
CA TYR A 528 -17.82 20.20 -6.30
C TYR A 528 -16.75 20.09 -5.21
N LEU A 529 -16.93 19.20 -4.22
CA LEU A 529 -15.95 18.99 -3.15
C LEU A 529 -14.64 18.41 -3.65
N ALA A 530 -14.70 17.47 -4.60
CA ALA A 530 -13.50 16.94 -5.25
C ALA A 530 -12.74 18.03 -6.02
N GLN A 531 -13.43 18.96 -6.69
CA GLN A 531 -12.80 20.11 -7.36
C GLN A 531 -12.27 21.14 -6.37
N LEU A 532 -13.00 21.43 -5.29
CA LEU A 532 -12.59 22.34 -4.22
C LEU A 532 -11.25 21.88 -3.60
N SER A 533 -11.14 20.58 -3.31
CA SER A 533 -9.91 19.97 -2.82
C SER A 533 -8.77 20.07 -3.84
N ARG A 534 -9.02 19.70 -5.09
CA ARG A 534 -7.98 19.65 -6.13
C ARG A 534 -7.45 21.01 -6.58
N ILE A 535 -8.33 22.02 -6.67
CA ILE A 535 -8.01 23.32 -7.27
C ILE A 535 -7.77 24.37 -6.19
N ASN A 536 -8.74 24.60 -5.30
CA ASN A 536 -8.67 25.74 -4.37
C ASN A 536 -7.72 25.51 -3.20
N LEU A 537 -7.79 24.35 -2.53
CA LEU A 537 -6.86 24.05 -1.43
C LEU A 537 -5.42 23.98 -1.94
N ARG A 538 -5.20 23.27 -3.05
CA ARG A 538 -3.87 23.12 -3.65
C ARG A 538 -3.27 24.43 -4.18
N ASN A 539 -4.08 25.32 -4.78
CA ASN A 539 -3.61 26.65 -5.21
C ASN A 539 -3.18 27.54 -4.03
N ASN A 540 -3.75 27.28 -2.84
CA ASN A 540 -3.37 27.95 -1.60
C ASN A 540 -2.23 27.23 -0.86
N GLY A 541 -1.68 26.16 -1.45
CA GLY A 541 -0.62 25.34 -0.87
C GLY A 541 -1.11 24.37 0.21
N ILE A 542 -2.41 24.23 0.44
CA ILE A 542 -2.98 23.32 1.44
C ILE A 542 -3.02 21.89 0.88
N LYS A 543 -2.54 20.92 1.66
CA LYS A 543 -2.55 19.49 1.29
C LYS A 543 -3.99 18.95 1.34
N GLU A 544 -4.38 18.20 0.31
CA GLU A 544 -5.61 17.38 0.33
C GLU A 544 -5.48 16.29 1.40
N ILE A 545 -6.50 16.16 2.27
CA ILE A 545 -6.57 15.13 3.30
C ILE A 545 -7.62 14.10 2.91
N ASP A 546 -7.24 12.83 3.01
CA ASP A 546 -8.12 11.70 2.69
C ASP A 546 -8.35 10.77 3.88
N ALA A 547 -9.24 9.80 3.72
CA ALA A 547 -9.56 8.82 4.75
C ALA A 547 -8.32 8.00 5.17
N GLY A 548 -7.38 7.76 4.23
CA GLY A 548 -6.10 7.11 4.49
C GLY A 548 -5.22 7.88 5.47
N ASP A 549 -5.10 9.21 5.32
CA ASP A 549 -4.38 10.08 6.26
C ASP A 549 -4.96 9.98 7.69
N LEU A 550 -6.29 9.88 7.83
CA LEU A 550 -6.95 9.71 9.14
C LEU A 550 -6.70 8.33 9.75
N ILE A 551 -6.77 7.27 8.95
CA ILE A 551 -6.46 5.90 9.38
C ILE A 551 -5.00 5.83 9.85
N LEU A 552 -4.07 6.41 9.11
CA LEU A 552 -2.65 6.51 9.49
C LEU A 552 -2.50 7.22 10.84
N ALA A 553 -3.16 8.37 11.01
CA ALA A 553 -3.07 9.14 12.24
C ALA A 553 -3.63 8.40 13.47
N ARG A 554 -4.75 7.70 13.30
CA ARG A 554 -5.32 6.81 14.31
C ARG A 554 -4.37 5.66 14.67
N ASN A 555 -3.75 5.05 13.67
CA ASN A 555 -2.91 3.87 13.83
C ASN A 555 -1.59 4.19 14.54
N GLU A 556 -0.91 5.27 14.16
CA GLU A 556 0.33 5.69 14.82
C GLU A 556 0.06 6.32 16.20
N GLY A 557 -1.12 6.89 16.43
CA GLY A 557 -1.58 7.40 17.72
C GLY A 557 -0.97 8.74 18.16
N ASN A 558 0.13 9.17 17.53
CA ASN A 558 0.83 10.42 17.85
C ASN A 558 0.90 11.39 16.65
N ARG A 559 0.06 11.15 15.64
CA ARG A 559 -0.04 11.98 14.45
C ARG A 559 -1.28 12.84 14.51
N THR A 560 -1.15 14.03 13.96
CA THR A 560 -2.22 15.00 13.80
C THR A 560 -2.51 15.27 12.34
N VAL A 561 -3.79 15.51 12.05
CA VAL A 561 -4.28 15.82 10.71
C VAL A 561 -5.16 17.07 10.78
N ILE A 562 -4.92 18.03 9.88
CA ILE A 562 -5.68 19.28 9.79
C ILE A 562 -6.76 19.11 8.73
N LEU A 563 -8.01 19.00 9.15
CA LEU A 563 -9.17 18.79 8.28
C LEU A 563 -9.84 20.14 7.93
N PRO A 564 -10.15 20.40 6.66
CA PRO A 564 -10.94 21.57 6.28
C PRO A 564 -12.38 21.45 6.79
N MET A 565 -12.91 22.56 7.32
CA MET A 565 -14.28 22.66 7.82
C MET A 565 -15.16 23.45 6.85
N LEU A 566 -16.34 22.91 6.55
CA LEU A 566 -17.32 23.44 5.61
C LEU A 566 -18.48 24.07 6.37
N HIS A 567 -18.95 25.21 5.85
CA HIS A 567 -20.14 25.90 6.31
C HIS A 567 -21.14 26.01 5.17
N ALA A 568 -22.39 25.62 5.44
CA ALA A 568 -23.53 25.86 4.56
C ALA A 568 -24.16 27.21 4.89
N ASP A 569 -24.45 27.99 3.84
CA ASP A 569 -25.17 29.26 3.91
C ASP A 569 -26.20 29.28 2.78
N ASP A 570 -27.49 29.14 3.09
CA ASP A 570 -28.67 28.97 2.21
C ASP A 570 -28.48 28.21 0.88
N LYS A 571 -27.70 28.75 -0.06
CA LYS A 571 -27.42 28.20 -1.40
C LYS A 571 -25.94 28.09 -1.75
N LYS A 572 -25.05 28.32 -0.80
CA LYS A 572 -23.59 28.38 -0.98
C LYS A 572 -22.88 27.61 0.10
N MET A 573 -21.71 27.09 -0.27
CA MET A 573 -20.81 26.42 0.64
C MET A 573 -19.47 27.15 0.65
N ARG A 574 -18.86 27.27 1.82
CA ARG A 574 -17.51 27.85 1.98
C ARG A 574 -16.70 27.06 2.99
N VAL A 575 -15.37 27.12 2.86
CA VAL A 575 -14.46 26.66 3.92
C VAL A 575 -14.45 27.71 5.03
N SER A 576 -14.96 27.37 6.22
CA SER A 576 -15.08 28.28 7.37
C SER A 576 -13.93 28.20 8.35
N GLY A 577 -13.11 27.16 8.28
CA GLY A 577 -11.98 26.97 9.19
C GLY A 577 -11.35 25.59 9.05
N VAL A 578 -10.76 25.12 10.15
CA VAL A 578 -10.13 23.79 10.22
C VAL A 578 -10.43 23.10 11.55
N GLY A 579 -10.47 21.78 11.54
CA GLY A 579 -10.40 20.96 12.74
C GLY A 579 -9.09 20.18 12.80
N ILE A 580 -8.52 20.01 13.99
CA ILE A 580 -7.30 19.22 14.20
C ILE A 580 -7.68 17.88 14.81
N TYR A 581 -7.52 16.83 14.00
CA TYR A 581 -7.71 15.44 14.40
C TYR A 581 -6.45 14.89 15.06
N SER A 582 -6.60 14.24 16.22
CA SER A 582 -5.55 13.48 16.90
C SER A 582 -6.16 12.43 17.84
N GLU A 583 -5.44 11.33 18.07
CA GLU A 583 -5.83 10.28 19.03
C GLU A 583 -7.27 9.72 18.89
N GLY A 584 -7.83 9.76 17.68
CA GLY A 584 -9.17 9.23 17.42
C GLY A 584 -10.30 10.27 17.36
N ALA A 585 -10.07 11.55 17.64
CA ALA A 585 -11.10 12.58 17.56
C ALA A 585 -10.55 13.95 17.12
N VAL A 586 -11.43 14.87 16.74
CA VAL A 586 -11.10 16.29 16.51
C VAL A 586 -11.12 17.03 17.84
N GLY A 587 -9.94 17.40 18.32
CA GLY A 587 -9.76 18.02 19.64
C GLY A 587 -9.73 19.55 19.62
N PHE A 588 -9.56 20.17 18.46
CA PHE A 588 -9.45 21.62 18.32
C PHE A 588 -10.09 22.09 17.01
N TYR A 589 -10.80 23.21 17.06
CA TYR A 589 -11.41 23.86 15.91
C TYR A 589 -10.90 25.30 15.84
N ALA A 590 -10.44 25.70 14.66
CA ALA A 590 -10.01 27.05 14.37
C ALA A 590 -10.93 27.67 13.33
N ASN A 591 -11.29 28.92 13.54
CA ASN A 591 -11.99 29.70 12.53
C ASN A 591 -11.05 30.04 11.35
N LYS A 592 -11.57 30.72 10.33
CA LYS A 592 -10.80 31.05 9.12
C LYS A 592 -9.52 31.85 9.40
N GLU A 593 -9.56 32.83 10.28
CA GLU A 593 -8.40 33.67 10.59
C GLU A 593 -7.33 32.87 11.33
N GLU A 594 -7.72 32.11 12.35
CA GLU A 594 -6.81 31.22 13.08
C GLU A 594 -6.22 30.14 12.17
N SER A 595 -7.01 29.62 11.23
CA SER A 595 -6.58 28.60 10.28
C SER A 595 -5.46 29.08 9.37
N ASP A 596 -5.44 30.36 8.99
CA ASP A 596 -4.38 30.92 8.14
C ASP A 596 -3.03 30.88 8.87
N PHE A 597 -3.00 31.21 10.18
CA PHE A 597 -1.77 31.14 10.97
C PHE A 597 -1.34 29.71 11.31
N ILE A 598 -2.27 28.77 11.45
CA ILE A 598 -1.97 27.32 11.52
C ILE A 598 -1.29 26.86 10.22
N TYR A 599 -1.79 27.30 9.06
CA TYR A 599 -1.18 26.94 7.78
C TYR A 599 0.18 27.62 7.61
N PHE A 600 0.31 28.89 8.00
CA PHE A 600 1.56 29.63 7.88
C PHE A 600 2.68 28.99 8.72
N SER A 601 2.37 28.58 9.95
CA SER A 601 3.30 27.84 10.81
C SER A 601 3.65 26.45 10.30
N CYS A 602 2.86 25.91 9.36
CA CYS A 602 3.16 24.68 8.62
C CYS A 602 3.93 24.92 7.31
N GLY A 603 4.10 26.19 6.88
CA GLY A 603 4.70 26.55 5.60
C GLY A 603 3.72 26.54 4.41
N PHE A 604 2.42 26.59 4.68
CA PHE A 604 1.33 26.67 3.69
C PHE A 604 0.64 28.03 3.79
N GLY A 605 -0.10 28.49 2.77
CA GLY A 605 -0.76 29.81 2.81
C GLY A 605 -0.49 30.72 1.61
N LYS A 606 -0.14 30.13 0.47
CA LYS A 606 0.02 30.88 -0.79
C LYS A 606 -1.31 31.57 -1.15
N ASN A 607 -1.25 32.78 -1.72
CA ASN A 607 -2.41 33.58 -2.15
C ASN A 607 -3.38 34.01 -1.04
N LYS A 608 -3.02 33.86 0.23
CA LYS A 608 -3.83 34.35 1.35
C LYS A 608 -3.75 35.87 1.47
N VAL A 609 -4.84 36.48 1.91
CA VAL A 609 -4.95 37.93 2.08
C VAL A 609 -5.08 38.22 3.57
N LEU A 610 -4.17 39.02 4.09
CA LEU A 610 -4.11 39.48 5.46
C LEU A 610 -4.69 40.88 5.57
N TYR A 611 -5.46 41.09 6.62
CA TYR A 611 -6.10 42.35 6.96
C TYR A 611 -5.46 42.86 8.25
N LEU A 612 -4.49 43.77 8.14
CA LEU A 612 -3.80 44.32 9.30
C LEU A 612 -4.72 45.35 9.97
N PRO A 613 -5.05 45.18 11.27
CA PRO A 613 -5.97 46.07 11.97
C PRO A 613 -5.39 47.49 12.14
N GLU A 614 -6.28 48.46 12.27
CA GLU A 614 -5.97 49.83 12.71
C GLU A 614 -6.15 49.91 14.24
N ASP A 615 -5.49 50.84 14.94
CA ASP A 615 -5.61 50.99 16.40
C ASP A 615 -7.08 51.05 16.86
N ASP A 616 -7.54 49.99 17.54
CA ASP A 616 -8.75 49.70 18.37
C ASP A 616 -10.11 50.43 18.14
N LYS A 617 -10.27 51.30 17.13
CA LYS A 617 -11.46 52.15 16.93
C LYS A 617 -12.07 52.11 15.52
N SER A 618 -11.48 51.36 14.59
CA SER A 618 -11.91 51.29 13.19
C SER A 618 -12.10 49.82 12.77
N ASN A 619 -13.27 49.50 12.20
CA ASN A 619 -13.54 48.18 11.60
C ASN A 619 -12.88 48.00 10.21
N LEU A 620 -12.06 48.96 9.76
CA LEU A 620 -11.38 48.92 8.47
C LEU A 620 -9.90 48.55 8.65
N PRO A 621 -9.35 47.66 7.82
CA PRO A 621 -7.93 47.30 7.91
C PRO A 621 -7.05 48.44 7.41
N LYS A 622 -5.99 48.73 8.16
CA LYS A 622 -4.93 49.70 7.83
C LYS A 622 -4.20 49.29 6.54
N TYR A 623 -3.82 48.01 6.44
CA TYR A 623 -3.20 47.42 5.26
C TYR A 623 -3.90 46.13 4.84
N VAL A 624 -3.98 45.90 3.53
CA VAL A 624 -4.40 44.62 2.95
C VAL A 624 -3.21 44.04 2.21
N ILE A 625 -2.69 42.93 2.71
CA ILE A 625 -1.44 42.32 2.22
C ILE A 625 -1.74 40.93 1.68
N LYS A 626 -1.37 40.66 0.43
CA LYS A 626 -1.50 39.34 -0.19
C LYS A 626 -0.17 38.59 -0.12
N ILE A 627 -0.17 37.41 0.49
CA ILE A 627 0.99 36.51 0.53
C ILE A 627 1.16 35.83 -0.84
N ASN A 628 2.28 36.07 -1.50
CA ASN A 628 2.61 35.51 -2.81
C ASN A 628 3.29 34.14 -2.69
N ARG A 629 4.15 34.00 -1.68
CA ARG A 629 4.90 32.79 -1.36
C ARG A 629 5.15 32.71 0.13
N ILE A 630 5.16 31.50 0.66
CA ILE A 630 5.53 31.20 2.03
C ILE A 630 6.32 29.89 2.06
N THR A 631 7.35 29.85 2.89
CA THR A 631 8.19 28.69 3.14
C THR A 631 8.54 28.64 4.62
N ARG A 632 8.70 27.42 5.13
CA ARG A 632 9.11 27.18 6.52
C ARG A 632 10.36 26.35 6.56
N THR A 633 11.34 26.78 7.35
CA THR A 633 12.50 25.99 7.73
C THR A 633 12.49 25.71 9.22
N MET A 634 13.00 24.53 9.60
CA MET A 634 13.01 24.04 10.98
C MET A 634 14.33 23.33 11.28
N GLU A 635 14.93 23.68 12.41
CA GLU A 635 16.14 23.05 12.93
C GLU A 635 15.94 22.62 14.39
N PHE A 636 16.06 21.31 14.64
CA PHE A 636 15.96 20.76 15.99
C PHE A 636 17.34 20.66 16.63
N ARG A 637 17.46 21.23 17.83
CA ARG A 637 18.65 21.21 18.68
C ARG A 637 18.30 20.66 20.06
N GLU A 638 19.34 20.30 20.81
CA GLU A 638 19.23 19.95 22.22
C GLU A 638 19.90 21.06 23.02
N ASP A 639 19.17 21.63 23.97
CA ASP A 639 19.70 22.60 24.92
C ASP A 639 19.47 22.06 26.34
N ASN A 640 20.54 21.79 27.08
CA ASN A 640 20.52 21.18 28.41
C ASN A 640 19.64 19.90 28.51
N GLY A 641 19.65 19.06 27.47
CA GLY A 641 18.85 17.82 27.41
C GLY A 641 17.35 18.02 27.12
N LYS A 642 16.95 19.24 26.77
CA LYS A 642 15.58 19.56 26.34
C LYS A 642 15.52 19.87 24.84
N PRO A 643 14.39 19.55 24.17
CA PRO A 643 14.22 19.86 22.76
C PRO A 643 14.11 21.37 22.54
N TYR A 644 14.87 21.87 21.57
CA TYR A 644 14.85 23.24 21.11
C TYR A 644 14.59 23.27 19.60
N LEU A 645 13.72 24.16 19.14
CA LEU A 645 13.35 24.30 17.74
C LEU A 645 13.56 25.74 17.28
N ASP A 646 14.44 25.93 16.32
CA ASP A 646 14.47 27.16 15.52
C ASP A 646 13.53 27.00 14.34
N MET A 647 12.53 27.87 14.26
CA MET A 647 11.55 27.92 13.17
C MET A 647 11.63 29.27 12.48
N ILE A 648 11.82 29.24 11.16
CA ILE A 648 11.81 30.44 10.33
C ILE A 648 10.68 30.30 9.31
N VAL A 649 9.77 31.26 9.31
CA VAL A 649 8.70 31.40 8.32
C VAL A 649 9.03 32.60 7.44
N GLU A 650 9.33 32.35 6.18
CA GLU A 650 9.79 33.37 5.25
C GLU A 650 8.97 33.35 3.96
N GLY A 651 8.94 34.46 3.22
CA GLY A 651 8.12 34.53 2.02
C GLY A 651 8.17 35.86 1.31
N SER A 652 7.29 36.01 0.32
CA SER A 652 7.05 37.30 -0.32
C SER A 652 5.58 37.67 -0.30
N ALA A 653 5.31 38.97 -0.24
CA ALA A 653 3.98 39.53 -0.12
C ALA A 653 3.82 40.76 -1.03
N SER A 654 2.57 41.14 -1.31
CA SER A 654 2.24 42.31 -2.13
C SER A 654 1.15 43.13 -1.45
N ILE A 655 1.22 44.45 -1.57
CA ILE A 655 0.25 45.35 -0.95
C ILE A 655 -0.93 45.55 -1.90
N GLN A 656 -2.15 45.25 -1.43
CA GLN A 656 -3.38 45.46 -2.17
C GLN A 656 -4.07 46.79 -1.82
N LYS A 657 -3.95 47.24 -0.57
CA LYS A 657 -4.57 48.48 -0.07
C LYS A 657 -3.77 49.02 1.13
N GLY A 658 -3.74 50.34 1.29
CA GLY A 658 -3.14 51.02 2.45
C GLY A 658 -1.89 51.86 2.15
N LEU A 659 -1.45 51.93 0.89
CA LEU A 659 -0.44 52.90 0.44
C LEU A 659 -1.12 54.14 -0.16
N GLU A 660 -0.89 55.31 0.43
CA GLU A 660 -1.17 56.58 -0.24
C GLU A 660 -0.15 56.75 -1.38
N LYS A 661 -0.61 56.66 -2.64
CA LYS A 661 0.21 57.07 -3.79
C LYS A 661 0.40 58.59 -3.75
N LYS A 662 1.47 59.06 -3.12
CA LYS A 662 1.96 60.43 -3.32
C LYS A 662 3.10 60.37 -4.35
N GLU A 663 2.83 60.95 -5.54
CA GLU A 663 3.76 61.14 -6.66
C GLU A 663 4.59 59.89 -7.07
N ASP A 664 4.01 59.06 -7.93
CA ASP A 664 4.60 57.99 -8.77
C ASP A 664 5.60 56.97 -8.21
N ARG A 665 6.11 57.06 -6.97
CA ARG A 665 6.85 56.00 -6.29
C ARG A 665 6.62 56.06 -4.77
N ALA A 666 6.21 54.93 -4.20
CA ALA A 666 6.28 54.71 -2.76
C ALA A 666 7.73 54.91 -2.28
N LYS A 667 7.96 55.56 -1.14
CA LYS A 667 9.30 55.61 -0.54
C LYS A 667 9.66 54.21 -0.01
N ASN A 668 10.91 53.77 -0.21
CA ASN A 668 11.39 52.51 0.36
C ASN A 668 11.15 52.43 1.88
N SER A 669 11.26 53.56 2.60
CA SER A 669 11.00 53.64 4.05
C SER A 669 9.55 53.29 4.43
N ASP A 670 8.57 53.59 3.57
CA ASP A 670 7.16 53.28 3.84
C ASP A 670 6.90 51.79 3.63
N ILE A 671 7.55 51.17 2.64
CA ILE A 671 7.48 49.72 2.39
C ILE A 671 8.16 48.95 3.53
N GLU A 672 9.36 49.36 3.96
CA GLU A 672 10.09 48.78 5.09
C GLU A 672 9.23 48.80 6.36
N LYS A 673 8.54 49.90 6.64
CA LYS A 673 7.64 49.99 7.80
C LYS A 673 6.44 49.04 7.71
N ILE A 674 5.81 48.92 6.53
CA ILE A 674 4.70 47.99 6.31
C ILE A 674 5.18 46.54 6.43
N GLU A 675 6.40 46.27 5.95
CA GLU A 675 7.06 44.97 6.06
C GLU A 675 7.32 44.59 7.52
N GLU A 676 7.87 45.51 8.32
CA GLU A 676 8.05 45.32 9.77
C GLU A 676 6.73 45.07 10.51
N GLU A 677 5.69 45.87 10.24
CA GLU A 677 4.36 45.70 10.83
C GLU A 677 3.73 44.37 10.42
N CYS A 678 3.86 43.96 9.16
CA CYS A 678 3.40 42.66 8.65
C CYS A 678 4.13 41.50 9.33
N ASN A 679 5.46 41.57 9.41
CA ASN A 679 6.29 40.55 10.04
C ASN A 679 5.98 40.42 11.53
N ALA A 680 5.77 41.53 12.23
CA ALA A 680 5.35 41.54 13.63
C ALA A 680 3.95 40.90 13.81
N TYR A 681 2.97 41.31 13.01
CA TYR A 681 1.60 40.79 13.06
C TYR A 681 1.55 39.28 12.81
N VAL A 682 2.24 38.79 11.78
CA VAL A 682 2.28 37.36 11.47
C VAL A 682 3.02 36.58 12.57
N ARG A 683 4.14 37.10 13.09
CA ARG A 683 4.90 36.47 14.17
C ARG A 683 4.06 36.32 15.44
N GLU A 684 3.37 37.37 15.85
CA GLU A 684 2.55 37.37 17.05
C GLU A 684 1.40 36.36 16.95
N ASN A 685 0.69 36.35 15.81
CA ASN A 685 -0.42 35.42 15.62
C ASN A 685 0.04 33.97 15.51
N ILE A 686 1.15 33.68 14.81
CA ILE A 686 1.73 32.33 14.80
C ILE A 686 2.16 31.91 16.21
N ALA A 687 2.83 32.78 16.97
CA ALA A 687 3.25 32.48 18.34
C ALA A 687 2.05 32.20 19.25
N LYS A 688 0.97 32.98 19.13
CA LYS A 688 -0.30 32.78 19.85
C LYS A 688 -0.93 31.43 19.50
N THR A 689 -0.99 31.08 18.22
CA THR A 689 -1.50 29.78 17.73
C THR A 689 -0.68 28.62 18.27
N ILE A 690 0.66 28.69 18.18
CA ILE A 690 1.56 27.66 18.72
C ILE A 690 1.37 27.49 20.22
N LYS A 691 1.30 28.60 20.97
CA LYS A 691 1.10 28.55 22.42
C LYS A 691 -0.24 27.90 22.78
N SER A 692 -1.34 28.38 22.19
CA SER A 692 -2.69 27.89 22.47
C SER A 692 -2.85 26.40 22.15
N ILE A 693 -2.38 25.97 20.97
CA ILE A 693 -2.64 24.61 20.48
C ILE A 693 -1.57 23.62 20.96
N CYS A 694 -0.28 23.93 20.77
CA CYS A 694 0.80 23.00 21.11
C CYS A 694 1.16 23.03 22.58
N MET A 695 1.35 24.21 23.18
CA MET A 695 1.89 24.30 24.54
C MET A 695 0.80 24.09 25.59
N ASP A 696 -0.28 24.86 25.49
CA ASP A 696 -1.38 24.82 26.46
C ASP A 696 -2.32 23.64 26.16
N GLY A 697 -2.70 23.46 24.88
CA GLY A 697 -3.56 22.37 24.41
C GLY A 697 -2.87 21.01 24.28
N LYS A 698 -1.54 20.94 24.40
CA LYS A 698 -0.72 19.72 24.24
C LYS A 698 -0.96 18.97 22.92
N LEU A 699 -1.33 19.68 21.86
CA LEU A 699 -1.67 19.11 20.57
C LEU A 699 -0.58 19.44 19.53
N ASP A 700 0.18 18.44 19.09
CA ASP A 700 1.28 18.60 18.12
C ASP A 700 0.74 18.74 16.69
N TYR A 701 0.01 19.81 16.37
CA TYR A 701 -0.63 19.99 15.06
C TYR A 701 0.36 20.10 13.89
N MET A 702 1.63 20.35 14.17
CA MET A 702 2.71 20.43 13.18
C MET A 702 3.46 19.10 13.00
N ASN A 703 3.13 18.06 13.78
CA ASN A 703 3.83 16.78 13.82
C ASN A 703 5.34 16.92 14.11
N LEU A 704 5.73 17.83 15.01
CA LEU A 704 7.12 18.12 15.37
C LEU A 704 7.85 16.90 15.94
N TYR A 705 7.22 16.14 16.85
CA TYR A 705 7.85 14.97 17.45
C TYR A 705 8.20 13.90 16.39
N PRO A 706 7.26 13.47 15.52
CA PRO A 706 7.60 12.58 14.39
C PRO A 706 8.76 13.09 13.52
N MET A 707 8.86 14.41 13.30
CA MET A 707 9.95 14.98 12.48
C MET A 707 11.34 14.83 13.10
N THR A 708 11.44 14.72 14.42
CA THR A 708 12.72 14.45 15.08
C THR A 708 13.35 13.12 14.62
N GLY A 709 12.55 12.16 14.14
CA GLY A 709 13.04 10.87 13.63
C GLY A 709 14.07 10.99 12.50
N TYR A 710 13.87 11.93 11.57
CA TYR A 710 14.81 12.19 10.48
C TYR A 710 15.66 13.46 10.67
N ARG A 711 15.28 14.36 11.59
CA ARG A 711 16.03 15.60 11.87
C ARG A 711 17.04 15.46 13.01
N LYS A 712 16.68 14.74 14.07
CA LYS A 712 17.47 14.61 15.31
C LYS A 712 17.11 13.31 16.06
N ARG A 713 17.75 12.21 15.66
CA ARG A 713 17.49 10.85 16.17
C ARG A 713 17.56 10.73 17.71
N SER A 714 18.46 11.45 18.37
CA SER A 714 18.61 11.43 19.83
C SER A 714 17.33 11.87 20.54
N LEU A 715 16.79 13.05 20.17
CA LEU A 715 15.50 13.54 20.67
C LEU A 715 14.36 12.54 20.46
N TRP A 716 14.30 11.91 19.28
CA TRP A 716 13.25 10.92 19.02
C TRP A 716 13.34 9.73 19.99
N LEU A 717 14.56 9.23 20.25
CA LEU A 717 14.79 8.12 21.18
C LEU A 717 14.47 8.50 22.62
N ASP A 718 14.87 9.69 23.07
CA ASP A 718 14.69 10.16 24.45
C ASP A 718 13.22 10.37 24.83
N TYR A 719 12.37 10.64 23.83
CA TYR A 719 10.94 10.87 24.02
C TYR A 719 10.04 9.72 23.52
N LYS A 720 10.61 8.63 22.97
CA LYS A 720 9.87 7.47 22.46
C LYS A 720 8.79 6.94 23.40
N GLY A 721 9.13 6.80 24.68
CA GLY A 721 8.23 6.30 25.73
C GLY A 721 7.45 7.38 26.50
N ARG A 722 7.70 8.67 26.22
CA ARG A 722 7.15 9.82 26.95
C ARG A 722 6.79 10.97 26.00
N GLN A 723 6.08 10.64 24.93
CA GLN A 723 5.83 11.57 23.82
C GLN A 723 5.03 12.81 24.26
N ALA A 724 4.11 12.65 25.22
CA ALA A 724 3.36 13.76 25.81
C ALA A 724 4.26 14.83 26.49
N ASP A 725 5.44 14.43 26.97
CA ASP A 725 6.40 15.34 27.61
C ASP A 725 7.18 16.16 26.58
N PHE A 726 7.19 15.74 25.30
CA PHE A 726 7.99 16.40 24.26
C PHE A 726 7.59 17.86 24.10
N LEU A 727 6.29 18.13 23.92
CA LEU A 727 5.78 19.51 23.79
C LEU A 727 6.00 20.32 25.08
N THR A 728 5.81 19.69 26.24
CA THR A 728 6.01 20.34 27.54
C THR A 728 7.46 20.82 27.73
N ASN A 729 8.42 20.09 27.18
CA ASN A 729 9.84 20.40 27.28
C ASN A 729 10.37 21.21 26.08
N LEU A 730 9.56 21.43 25.04
CA LEU A 730 9.96 22.07 23.80
C LEU A 730 10.03 23.59 23.95
N SER A 731 11.18 24.15 23.61
CA SER A 731 11.34 25.60 23.43
C SER A 731 11.38 25.93 21.94
N ILE A 732 10.63 26.94 21.51
CA ILE A 732 10.55 27.35 20.10
C ILE A 732 11.04 28.79 19.96
N ASN A 733 12.00 28.99 19.06
CA ASN A 733 12.45 30.28 18.59
C ASN A 733 11.85 30.55 17.20
N LEU A 734 10.87 31.45 17.14
CA LEU A 734 10.16 31.78 15.91
C LEU A 734 10.71 33.07 15.29
N LYS A 735 11.15 32.98 14.04
CA LYS A 735 11.46 34.12 13.18
C LYS A 735 10.48 34.18 12.02
N VAL A 736 10.05 35.39 11.67
CA VAL A 736 9.17 35.66 10.53
C VAL A 736 9.81 36.76 9.70
N ASP A 737 9.94 36.49 8.40
CA ASP A 737 10.63 37.34 7.42
C ASP A 737 9.95 37.29 6.05
N PHE A 738 8.93 38.13 5.86
CA PHE A 738 8.30 38.37 4.57
C PHE A 738 8.90 39.61 3.92
N HIS A 739 9.19 39.50 2.62
CA HIS A 739 9.59 40.63 1.80
C HIS A 739 8.41 41.16 0.98
N ILE A 740 8.17 42.48 1.00
CA ILE A 740 7.12 43.11 0.18
C ILE A 740 7.67 43.47 -1.20
N GLU A 741 7.07 42.89 -2.25
CA GLU A 741 7.41 43.10 -3.67
C GLU A 741 6.69 44.30 -4.31
#